data_AF-A0A971ACH8-F1
#
_entry.id   AF-A0A971ACH8-F1
#
_cell.length_a   1.000
_cell.length_b   1.000
_cell.length_c   1.000
_cell.angle_alpha   90.00
_cell.angle_beta   90.00
_cell.angle_gamma   90.00
#
_symmetry.space_group_name_H-M   'P 1'
#
loop_
_entity.id
_entity.type
_entity.pdbx_description
1 polymer ?
#
loop_
_entity_poly.entity_id
_entity_poly.type
_entity_poly.pdbx_seq_one_letter_code
_entity_poly.pdbx_strand_id
1 'polypeptide(L)'
;VSEFTRATGIKVPGDPQDEQRFRRRFEFLTGPQLAAWRKWRCDRILDYHRRIRDRLRKARPDATLYFSWYGPARGATIAETQHEILREMGMDPESYAKETGIVILPSSGYGRRYSTPVMDARISEPMFNPDITDLGKLGDRGFGTYGSYFEVGRMGWEELGANNDRFINDVCTPAGRHELENYAVLLAENDCSTLTNGAFGHFYGTAKHTREFLGEYKPLPALRFSPLPSGRDPVAVWYRQCEDGFYFYAVNRERYPVQVTLSLTGGGEVVSLSSGQTQKLNGGKLSLELAAYGLRSFKMGGKGQITGCEQNVPEVEREVVAAQLKTVEDLAAGLRARQVAPELDAAQAATLTGMVEEARQAFERGWYWRARVNLERPEMIQLYQMAGVWPAKLQDRQPPRGFPGGPEGGATPPRLEFAGEQAILGDVRGKLGPVQDLDFDEQGNLWVAAGSQIMQFGSEGEYRRSLRISMPFAWDTGDVRQAGVGLPVYRPPVALRMLPGDRLVAMTHDSPLTVHETMTGRILPLSQGQAFSLPEGRHYHLARDGRVDLYVSVGGANAGVWKYRSTGVGAFDFEGEVKSNRLGTIEAEGLVVDGAGRVYFTYRPGRLVITEANGELVQSVDYTGREGLRRLAVTPDGEWVFAATGAPGLVAFRPDANGRYVLKWEQNLPARVTALAISSEGRLVLGFEKPVEGLAVRTYTVEENGLRAQGLSIPALESEFPRYASPTSKLKEYGGALYYVSENRIVRLQPGNPDQVAVVFDPSPVEVSSLAFAPNGDLYLSSNYGPKRTRAEFVYHCARKGDTWEKPVSVSGEQGILKDFSYEPFDVAVDEHGTVYLRSDVAAEWPHMRFFARRATGEMTKVADLGPWVGQGPWTGYYGMHWDGEGRLYLAGGGTRAVACVDAGGKLLWERRMTREEGPGSLPLRGPHALTTDSRGRVWVADSDANRIVCLDAEGNFLTKFGKFGGLEARDGNSFCRPEGIATVKDATGQEWLYVADGLNQRIMKWRVTG
;
A
#
# COMPACT_ATOMS: atom_id res chain seq x y z
N VAL A 1 -19.88 1.55 -31.37
CA VAL A 1 -19.59 2.27 -32.63
C VAL A 1 -20.66 1.99 -33.68
N SER A 2 -20.74 0.77 -34.25
CA SER A 2 -21.71 0.44 -35.31
C SER A 2 -23.16 0.69 -34.91
N GLU A 3 -23.53 0.43 -33.66
CA GLU A 3 -24.89 0.68 -33.17
C GLU A 3 -25.23 2.16 -33.10
N PHE A 4 -24.29 3.00 -32.64
CA PHE A 4 -24.46 4.45 -32.61
C PHE A 4 -24.63 4.99 -34.03
N THR A 5 -23.73 4.63 -34.96
CA THR A 5 -23.84 5.05 -36.36
C THR A 5 -25.15 4.62 -37.01
N ARG A 6 -25.61 3.40 -36.74
CA ARG A 6 -26.90 2.92 -37.24
C ARG A 6 -28.08 3.69 -36.65
N ALA A 7 -28.04 3.99 -35.35
CA ALA A 7 -29.14 4.62 -34.64
C ALA A 7 -29.24 6.14 -34.87
N THR A 8 -28.11 6.82 -35.09
CA THR A 8 -28.07 8.29 -35.20
C THR A 8 -27.72 8.78 -36.61
N GLY A 9 -27.26 7.90 -37.50
CA GLY A 9 -26.70 8.27 -38.79
C GLY A 9 -25.30 8.90 -38.71
N ILE A 10 -24.77 9.12 -37.51
CA ILE A 10 -23.48 9.78 -37.28
C ILE A 10 -22.35 8.76 -37.47
N LYS A 11 -21.55 8.95 -38.52
CA LYS A 11 -20.40 8.09 -38.82
C LYS A 11 -19.26 8.38 -37.85
N VAL A 12 -18.83 7.35 -37.12
CA VAL A 12 -17.66 7.43 -36.24
C VAL A 12 -16.40 7.11 -37.06
N PRO A 13 -15.35 7.95 -37.00
CA PRO A 13 -14.11 7.74 -37.75
C PRO A 13 -13.26 6.59 -37.19
N GLY A 14 -12.28 6.17 -37.98
CA GLY A 14 -11.33 5.11 -37.62
C GLY A 14 -11.79 3.73 -38.10
N ASP A 15 -11.23 3.31 -39.23
CA ASP A 15 -11.36 1.95 -39.75
C ASP A 15 -10.85 0.93 -38.71
N PRO A 16 -11.44 -0.28 -38.57
CA PRO A 16 -10.89 -1.32 -37.70
C PRO A 16 -9.40 -1.61 -37.91
N GLN A 17 -8.89 -1.47 -39.13
CA GLN A 17 -7.49 -1.71 -39.52
C GLN A 17 -6.56 -0.51 -39.31
N ASP A 18 -7.11 0.66 -38.97
CA ASP A 18 -6.34 1.87 -38.76
C ASP A 18 -5.75 1.91 -37.34
N GLU A 19 -4.43 2.02 -37.22
CA GLU A 19 -3.70 2.09 -35.95
C GLU A 19 -4.06 3.35 -35.15
N GLN A 20 -4.45 4.44 -35.82
CA GLN A 20 -4.84 5.70 -35.19
C GLN A 20 -6.34 5.77 -34.88
N ARG A 21 -7.10 4.69 -35.10
CA ARG A 21 -8.57 4.70 -34.95
C ARG A 21 -9.02 5.13 -33.56
N PHE A 22 -8.31 4.76 -32.50
CA PHE A 22 -8.70 5.14 -31.14
C PHE A 22 -8.49 6.62 -30.86
N ARG A 23 -7.39 7.20 -31.37
CA ARG A 23 -7.15 8.65 -31.29
C ARG A 23 -8.22 9.43 -32.05
N ARG A 24 -8.52 9.04 -33.29
CA ARG A 24 -9.56 9.70 -34.10
C ARG A 24 -10.95 9.56 -33.48
N ARG A 25 -11.27 8.41 -32.89
CA ARG A 25 -12.51 8.19 -32.14
C ARG A 25 -12.57 9.04 -30.89
N PHE A 26 -11.47 9.16 -30.16
CA PHE A 26 -11.37 10.02 -29.00
C PHE A 26 -11.64 11.47 -29.41
N GLU A 27 -10.87 12.04 -30.34
CA GLU A 27 -11.05 13.41 -30.85
C GLU A 27 -12.47 13.66 -31.38
N PHE A 28 -13.05 12.67 -32.07
CA PHE A 28 -14.43 12.75 -32.55
C PHE A 28 -15.47 12.76 -31.44
N LEU A 29 -15.33 11.86 -30.46
CA LEU A 29 -16.28 11.70 -29.36
C LEU A 29 -16.10 12.75 -28.28
N THR A 30 -14.94 13.38 -28.15
CA THR A 30 -14.68 14.52 -27.23
C THR A 30 -14.82 15.88 -27.91
N GLY A 31 -15.04 15.91 -29.23
CA GLY A 31 -15.33 17.10 -30.01
C GLY A 31 -16.84 17.37 -30.19
N PRO A 32 -17.29 17.92 -31.34
CA PRO A 32 -18.68 18.36 -31.55
C PRO A 32 -19.75 17.29 -31.37
N GLN A 33 -19.38 16.00 -31.48
CA GLN A 33 -20.32 14.87 -31.39
C GLN A 33 -20.53 14.35 -29.97
N LEU A 34 -19.81 14.89 -28.98
CA LEU A 34 -19.89 14.50 -27.58
C LEU A 34 -21.33 14.56 -27.04
N ALA A 35 -22.05 15.63 -27.32
CA ALA A 35 -23.44 15.80 -26.86
C ALA A 35 -24.38 14.74 -27.47
N ALA A 36 -24.25 14.47 -28.77
CA ALA A 36 -25.05 13.45 -29.46
C ALA A 36 -24.74 12.04 -28.94
N TRP A 37 -23.45 11.72 -28.74
CA TRP A 37 -23.02 10.46 -28.14
C TRP A 37 -23.55 10.28 -26.72
N ARG A 38 -23.38 11.29 -25.85
CA ARG A 38 -23.87 11.27 -24.47
C ARG A 38 -25.37 11.03 -24.43
N LYS A 39 -26.15 11.78 -25.20
CA LYS A 39 -27.61 11.63 -25.28
C LYS A 39 -27.99 10.21 -25.72
N TRP A 40 -27.47 9.74 -26.85
CA TRP A 40 -27.81 8.42 -27.39
C TRP A 40 -27.49 7.31 -26.38
N ARG A 41 -26.33 7.37 -25.73
CA ARG A 41 -25.94 6.36 -24.74
C ARG A 41 -26.83 6.40 -23.50
N CYS A 42 -27.19 7.59 -23.01
CA CYS A 42 -28.14 7.73 -21.89
C CYS A 42 -29.50 7.11 -22.23
N ASP A 43 -30.03 7.38 -23.43
CA ASP A 43 -31.30 6.81 -23.89
C ASP A 43 -31.23 5.28 -23.95
N ARG A 44 -30.13 4.71 -24.48
CA ARG A 44 -29.93 3.24 -24.56
C ARG A 44 -29.84 2.56 -23.19
N ILE A 45 -29.13 3.16 -22.24
CA ILE A 45 -29.01 2.63 -20.88
C ILE A 45 -30.37 2.73 -20.16
N LEU A 46 -31.09 3.85 -20.32
CA LEU A 46 -32.43 3.99 -19.77
C LEU A 46 -33.40 2.93 -20.33
N ASP A 47 -33.37 2.66 -21.64
CA ASP A 47 -34.16 1.58 -22.26
C ASP A 47 -33.82 0.20 -21.68
N TYR A 48 -32.56 -0.04 -21.33
CA TYR A 48 -32.15 -1.25 -20.62
C TYR A 48 -32.73 -1.30 -19.20
N HIS A 49 -32.65 -0.21 -18.43
CA HIS A 49 -33.18 -0.16 -17.07
C HIS A 49 -34.71 -0.25 -17.02
N ARG A 50 -35.43 0.32 -17.99
CA ARG A 50 -36.88 0.12 -18.17
C ARG A 50 -37.21 -1.37 -18.31
N ARG A 51 -36.46 -2.11 -19.12
CA ARG A 51 -36.65 -3.57 -19.27
C ARG A 51 -36.43 -4.34 -17.96
N ILE A 52 -35.49 -3.90 -17.11
CA ILE A 52 -35.28 -4.50 -15.78
C ILE A 52 -36.47 -4.19 -14.87
N ARG A 53 -36.88 -2.92 -14.75
CA ARG A 53 -38.06 -2.49 -13.98
C ARG A 53 -39.30 -3.28 -14.41
N ASP A 54 -39.58 -3.33 -15.70
CA ASP A 54 -40.79 -3.95 -16.23
C ASP A 54 -40.80 -5.46 -15.95
N ARG A 55 -39.64 -6.13 -15.96
CA ARG A 55 -39.52 -7.53 -15.53
C ARG A 55 -39.76 -7.71 -14.04
N LEU A 56 -39.21 -6.84 -13.19
CA LEU A 56 -39.46 -6.88 -11.75
C LEU A 56 -40.95 -6.65 -11.44
N ARG A 57 -41.57 -5.68 -12.12
CA ARG A 57 -42.98 -5.33 -11.91
C ARG A 57 -43.98 -6.36 -12.41
N LYS A 58 -43.57 -7.26 -13.31
CA LYS A 58 -44.37 -8.46 -13.63
C LYS A 58 -44.55 -9.38 -12.41
N ALA A 59 -43.55 -9.46 -11.52
CA ALA A 59 -43.62 -10.27 -10.31
C ALA A 59 -44.14 -9.47 -9.10
N ARG A 60 -43.79 -8.18 -8.99
CA ARG A 60 -44.19 -7.28 -7.90
C ARG A 60 -44.58 -5.91 -8.47
N PRO A 61 -45.87 -5.64 -8.75
CA PRO A 61 -46.31 -4.42 -9.44
C PRO A 61 -45.88 -3.11 -8.78
N ASP A 62 -45.69 -3.13 -7.46
CA ASP A 62 -45.28 -2.02 -6.60
C ASP A 62 -43.76 -1.84 -6.49
N ALA A 63 -42.95 -2.71 -7.10
CA ALA A 63 -41.49 -2.66 -6.95
C ALA A 63 -40.89 -1.40 -7.57
N THR A 64 -39.89 -0.83 -6.87
CA THR A 64 -39.08 0.30 -7.33
C THR A 64 -37.62 -0.12 -7.43
N LEU A 65 -36.98 0.24 -8.54
CA LEU A 65 -35.57 -0.01 -8.81
C LEU A 65 -34.74 1.22 -8.43
N TYR A 66 -33.93 1.09 -7.38
CA TYR A 66 -33.02 2.14 -6.93
C TYR A 66 -31.63 1.95 -7.52
N PHE A 67 -31.12 2.97 -8.20
CA PHE A 67 -29.74 3.04 -8.63
C PHE A 67 -28.99 3.98 -7.70
N SER A 68 -28.26 3.42 -6.74
CA SER A 68 -27.35 4.20 -5.90
C SER A 68 -25.97 4.27 -6.53
N TRP A 69 -25.33 5.44 -6.42
CA TRP A 69 -24.00 5.68 -6.96
C TRP A 69 -23.11 6.37 -5.93
N TYR A 70 -21.86 5.89 -5.82
CA TYR A 70 -20.89 6.23 -4.78
C TYR A 70 -19.83 7.22 -5.28
N GLY A 71 -20.00 8.51 -4.94
CA GLY A 71 -18.99 9.59 -5.00
C GLY A 71 -18.34 9.87 -6.37
N PRO A 72 -17.70 11.05 -6.57
CA PRO A 72 -17.24 11.49 -7.88
C PRO A 72 -16.29 10.46 -8.52
N ALA A 73 -16.56 10.13 -9.79
CA ALA A 73 -15.78 9.19 -10.58
C ALA A 73 -14.29 9.58 -10.51
N ARG A 74 -13.44 8.66 -10.01
CA ARG A 74 -12.00 8.92 -9.85
C ARG A 74 -11.36 9.21 -11.21
N GLY A 75 -10.87 10.43 -11.40
CA GLY A 75 -9.72 10.76 -12.26
C GLY A 75 -9.90 10.75 -13.78
N ALA A 76 -11.11 10.65 -14.33
CA ALA A 76 -11.32 10.69 -15.78
C ALA A 76 -12.70 11.25 -16.16
N THR A 77 -12.98 12.51 -15.79
CA THR A 77 -14.18 13.25 -16.23
C THR A 77 -13.76 14.60 -16.79
N ILE A 78 -14.49 15.08 -17.79
CA ILE A 78 -14.38 16.46 -18.30
C ILE A 78 -15.55 17.34 -17.84
N ALA A 79 -16.51 16.76 -17.11
CA ALA A 79 -17.67 17.44 -16.55
C ALA A 79 -17.32 18.29 -15.31
N GLU A 80 -18.02 19.40 -15.16
CA GLU A 80 -17.86 20.34 -14.04
C GLU A 80 -18.91 20.12 -12.94
N THR A 81 -20.04 19.49 -13.28
CA THR A 81 -21.15 19.22 -12.35
C THR A 81 -21.44 17.71 -12.20
N GLN A 82 -22.04 17.33 -11.08
CA GLN A 82 -22.42 15.95 -10.79
C GLN A 82 -23.53 15.46 -11.72
N HIS A 83 -24.43 16.35 -12.12
CA HIS A 83 -25.41 16.08 -13.16
C HIS A 83 -24.75 15.65 -14.49
N GLU A 84 -23.69 16.36 -14.90
CA GLU A 84 -22.94 16.03 -16.11
C GLU A 84 -22.12 14.75 -15.97
N ILE A 85 -21.53 14.51 -14.79
CA ILE A 85 -20.81 13.25 -14.49
C ILE A 85 -21.74 12.05 -14.65
N LEU A 86 -22.97 12.10 -14.14
CA LEU A 86 -23.94 11.02 -14.34
C LEU A 86 -24.27 10.81 -15.82
N ARG A 87 -24.43 11.90 -16.59
CA ARG A 87 -24.61 11.82 -18.05
C ARG A 87 -23.38 11.24 -18.77
N GLU A 88 -22.18 11.51 -18.27
CA GLU A 88 -20.92 10.86 -18.69
C GLU A 88 -20.80 9.40 -18.24
N MET A 89 -21.54 8.96 -17.24
CA MET A 89 -21.72 7.55 -16.91
C MET A 89 -22.85 6.89 -17.71
N GLY A 90 -23.69 7.69 -18.38
CA GLY A 90 -24.78 7.23 -19.24
C GLY A 90 -26.12 7.17 -18.52
N MET A 91 -26.28 7.91 -17.43
CA MET A 91 -27.52 8.08 -16.70
C MET A 91 -27.91 9.56 -16.74
N ASP A 92 -29.01 9.89 -17.40
CA ASP A 92 -29.49 11.28 -17.49
C ASP A 92 -30.51 11.55 -16.37
N PRO A 93 -30.17 12.32 -15.32
CA PRO A 93 -31.02 12.46 -14.14
C PRO A 93 -32.45 12.94 -14.46
N GLU A 94 -32.57 13.91 -15.37
CA GLU A 94 -33.85 14.46 -15.84
C GLU A 94 -34.74 13.44 -16.55
N SER A 95 -34.13 12.53 -17.32
CA SER A 95 -34.88 11.47 -17.99
C SER A 95 -35.34 10.42 -16.98
N TYR A 96 -34.51 10.08 -15.99
CA TYR A 96 -34.86 9.12 -14.94
C TYR A 96 -35.93 9.67 -14.00
N ALA A 97 -35.90 10.97 -13.69
CA ALA A 97 -36.89 11.62 -12.84
C ALA A 97 -38.34 11.49 -13.34
N LYS A 98 -38.51 11.22 -14.64
CA LYS A 98 -39.82 11.03 -15.31
C LYS A 98 -40.29 9.57 -15.27
N GLU A 99 -39.45 8.65 -14.83
CA GLU A 99 -39.74 7.21 -14.85
C GLU A 99 -40.35 6.75 -13.54
N THR A 100 -41.62 6.35 -13.57
CA THR A 100 -42.21 5.67 -12.41
C THR A 100 -41.49 4.34 -12.16
N GLY A 101 -41.06 4.11 -10.91
CA GLY A 101 -40.43 2.85 -10.49
C GLY A 101 -38.96 2.71 -10.79
N ILE A 102 -38.29 3.76 -11.25
CA ILE A 102 -36.83 3.84 -11.32
C ILE A 102 -36.42 5.13 -10.62
N VAL A 103 -35.51 5.03 -9.65
CA VAL A 103 -35.05 6.17 -8.86
C VAL A 103 -33.53 6.19 -8.86
N ILE A 104 -32.95 7.34 -9.19
CA ILE A 104 -31.52 7.59 -8.95
C ILE A 104 -31.38 8.08 -7.53
N LEU A 105 -30.56 7.39 -6.75
CA LEU A 105 -30.33 7.70 -5.35
C LEU A 105 -28.90 8.21 -5.17
N PRO A 106 -28.66 9.53 -5.05
CA PRO A 106 -27.33 10.02 -4.71
C PRO A 106 -26.90 9.45 -3.36
N SER A 107 -25.59 9.37 -3.14
CA SER A 107 -25.07 8.85 -1.89
C SER A 107 -23.80 9.51 -1.40
N SER A 108 -23.57 9.39 -0.09
CA SER A 108 -22.41 9.91 0.63
C SER A 108 -21.78 8.80 1.47
N GLY A 109 -20.49 8.91 1.76
CA GLY A 109 -19.90 8.16 2.86
C GLY A 109 -19.95 8.98 4.15
N TYR A 110 -19.74 8.32 5.29
CA TYR A 110 -19.68 8.96 6.59
C TYR A 110 -18.80 8.20 7.59
N GLY A 111 -17.88 8.90 8.24
CA GLY A 111 -16.96 8.36 9.26
C GLY A 111 -15.50 8.69 8.95
N ARG A 112 -14.64 8.61 9.97
CA ARG A 112 -13.21 8.98 9.89
C ARG A 112 -12.34 7.74 9.74
N ARG A 113 -11.85 7.48 8.53
CA ARG A 113 -10.99 6.32 8.22
C ARG A 113 -9.82 6.68 7.31
N TYR A 114 -9.94 7.74 6.53
CA TYR A 114 -8.98 7.99 5.46
C TYR A 114 -7.70 8.64 6.00
N SER A 115 -6.61 8.48 5.26
CA SER A 115 -5.29 8.92 5.68
C SER A 115 -5.17 10.43 5.90
N THR A 116 -6.14 11.24 5.43
CA THR A 116 -6.10 12.71 5.58
C THR A 116 -7.47 13.34 5.88
N PRO A 117 -7.51 14.45 6.65
CA PRO A 117 -8.74 15.21 6.91
C PRO A 117 -9.48 15.70 5.65
N VAL A 118 -8.76 15.95 4.55
CA VAL A 118 -9.34 16.36 3.27
C VAL A 118 -10.18 15.24 2.65
N MET A 119 -9.72 13.99 2.76
CA MET A 119 -10.46 12.84 2.25
C MET A 119 -11.72 12.56 3.08
N ASP A 120 -11.64 12.69 4.40
CA ASP A 120 -12.82 12.58 5.28
C ASP A 120 -13.88 13.64 4.92
N ALA A 121 -13.47 14.91 4.73
CA ALA A 121 -14.37 15.99 4.32
C ALA A 121 -14.99 15.73 2.93
N ARG A 122 -14.20 15.24 1.97
CA ARG A 122 -14.67 14.94 0.60
C ARG A 122 -15.74 13.87 0.54
N ILE A 123 -15.76 12.97 1.52
CA ILE A 123 -16.65 11.83 1.56
C ILE A 123 -18.00 12.18 2.20
N SER A 124 -18.02 13.13 3.14
CA SER A 124 -19.23 13.63 3.79
C SER A 124 -19.86 14.83 3.07
N GLU A 125 -19.07 15.60 2.30
CA GLU A 125 -19.54 16.75 1.50
C GLU A 125 -20.81 16.48 0.67
N PRO A 126 -20.98 15.30 0.03
CA PRO A 126 -22.20 15.01 -0.74
C PRO A 126 -23.52 15.18 0.03
N MET A 127 -23.54 15.05 1.36
CA MET A 127 -24.76 15.23 2.16
C MET A 127 -25.30 16.65 2.16
N PHE A 128 -24.46 17.64 1.87
CA PHE A 128 -24.81 19.06 1.99
C PHE A 128 -24.39 19.92 0.78
N ASN A 129 -23.73 19.33 -0.22
CA ASN A 129 -23.43 19.97 -1.50
C ASN A 129 -24.71 20.07 -2.36
N PRO A 130 -25.15 21.28 -2.75
CA PRO A 130 -26.33 21.49 -3.60
C PRO A 130 -26.29 20.69 -4.92
N ASP A 131 -25.13 20.59 -5.57
CA ASP A 131 -24.97 19.88 -6.86
C ASP A 131 -25.28 18.37 -6.75
N ILE A 132 -25.19 17.80 -5.54
CA ILE A 132 -25.51 16.40 -5.28
C ILE A 132 -26.89 16.26 -4.64
N THR A 133 -27.20 17.08 -3.64
CA THR A 133 -28.50 17.03 -2.94
C THR A 133 -29.66 17.34 -3.89
N ASP A 134 -29.49 18.22 -4.88
CA ASP A 134 -30.53 18.50 -5.87
C ASP A 134 -30.88 17.27 -6.74
N LEU A 135 -29.93 16.37 -7.00
CA LEU A 135 -30.20 15.09 -7.67
C LEU A 135 -31.13 14.20 -6.83
N GLY A 136 -31.00 14.23 -5.52
CA GLY A 136 -31.85 13.49 -4.58
C GLY A 136 -33.27 14.05 -4.46
N LYS A 137 -33.53 15.22 -5.05
CA LYS A 137 -34.85 15.85 -5.11
C LYS A 137 -35.61 15.51 -6.39
N LEU A 138 -34.95 14.87 -7.36
CA LEU A 138 -35.53 14.43 -8.63
C LEU A 138 -36.31 13.12 -8.45
N GLY A 139 -37.55 13.05 -8.94
CA GLY A 139 -38.39 11.85 -8.75
C GLY A 139 -38.72 11.58 -7.28
N ASP A 140 -38.58 10.34 -6.81
CA ASP A 140 -38.79 10.03 -5.39
C ASP A 140 -37.64 10.60 -4.56
N ARG A 141 -37.96 11.44 -3.56
CA ARG A 141 -36.95 12.12 -2.74
C ARG A 141 -36.22 11.11 -1.89
N GLY A 142 -34.91 10.98 -2.11
CA GLY A 142 -34.12 10.04 -1.33
C GLY A 142 -32.63 10.26 -1.43
N PHE A 143 -31.93 9.68 -0.46
CA PHE A 143 -30.48 9.76 -0.37
C PHE A 143 -29.92 8.52 0.33
N GLY A 144 -28.73 8.09 -0.06
CA GLY A 144 -28.00 6.98 0.55
C GLY A 144 -26.80 7.43 1.38
N THR A 145 -26.58 6.78 2.52
CA THR A 145 -25.34 6.92 3.28
C THR A 145 -24.68 5.57 3.49
N TYR A 146 -23.37 5.59 3.49
CA TYR A 146 -22.56 4.41 3.78
C TYR A 146 -21.57 4.76 4.90
N GLY A 147 -21.46 3.91 5.91
CA GLY A 147 -20.40 4.09 6.90
C GLY A 147 -19.03 3.91 6.25
N SER A 148 -18.02 4.61 6.76
CA SER A 148 -16.61 4.33 6.48
C SER A 148 -16.30 2.93 7.00
N TYR A 149 -16.51 1.94 6.12
CA TYR A 149 -16.34 0.54 6.45
C TYR A 149 -14.89 0.28 6.84
N PHE A 150 -14.62 -0.69 7.69
CA PHE A 150 -13.32 -1.30 7.87
C PHE A 150 -13.54 -2.80 7.97
N GLU A 151 -12.52 -3.56 7.58
CA GLU A 151 -12.62 -5.02 7.61
C GLU A 151 -12.19 -5.49 8.99
N VAL A 152 -13.04 -6.23 9.69
CA VAL A 152 -12.70 -6.81 11.00
C VAL A 152 -12.22 -8.22 10.78
N GLY A 153 -10.93 -8.46 11.03
CA GLY A 153 -10.40 -9.80 11.25
C GLY A 153 -10.94 -10.36 12.57
N ARG A 154 -11.69 -11.47 12.48
CA ARG A 154 -12.19 -12.36 13.56
C ARG A 154 -12.33 -11.74 14.97
N MET A 155 -13.55 -11.38 15.37
CA MET A 155 -13.94 -11.39 16.79
C MET A 155 -13.99 -12.83 17.31
N GLY A 156 -13.58 -13.07 18.57
CA GLY A 156 -13.70 -14.36 19.25
C GLY A 156 -15.15 -14.70 19.60
N TRP A 157 -15.99 -14.94 18.60
CA TRP A 157 -17.44 -15.14 18.79
C TRP A 157 -17.78 -16.33 19.70
N GLU A 158 -16.93 -17.35 19.76
CA GLU A 158 -17.07 -18.46 20.71
C GLU A 158 -17.10 -17.98 22.16
N GLU A 159 -16.34 -16.92 22.49
CA GLU A 159 -16.34 -16.28 23.82
C GLU A 159 -17.64 -15.52 24.10
N LEU A 160 -18.37 -15.11 23.05
CA LEU A 160 -19.69 -14.49 23.10
C LEU A 160 -20.84 -15.48 22.89
N GLY A 161 -20.55 -16.79 22.79
CA GLY A 161 -21.55 -17.84 22.60
C GLY A 161 -22.17 -17.92 21.20
N ALA A 162 -21.53 -17.32 20.19
CA ALA A 162 -21.98 -17.34 18.80
C ALA A 162 -20.96 -18.05 17.88
N ASN A 163 -21.43 -18.82 16.90
CA ASN A 163 -20.58 -19.48 15.92
C ASN A 163 -20.74 -18.78 14.56
N ASN A 164 -19.84 -17.87 14.21
CA ASN A 164 -19.94 -17.06 12.98
C ASN A 164 -18.60 -16.97 12.24
N ASP A 165 -18.39 -17.89 11.29
CA ASP A 165 -17.17 -18.01 10.47
C ASP A 165 -17.16 -17.13 9.19
N ARG A 166 -18.03 -16.11 9.10
CA ARG A 166 -18.21 -15.32 7.87
C ARG A 166 -17.41 -14.02 7.88
N PHE A 167 -17.06 -13.54 6.67
CA PHE A 167 -16.52 -12.20 6.44
C PHE A 167 -17.47 -11.15 7.02
N ILE A 168 -16.99 -10.40 8.02
CA ILE A 168 -17.72 -9.28 8.61
C ILE A 168 -16.94 -8.01 8.28
N ASN A 169 -17.63 -7.09 7.64
CA ASN A 169 -17.17 -5.73 7.54
C ASN A 169 -17.90 -4.94 8.61
N ASP A 170 -17.21 -4.01 9.24
CA ASP A 170 -17.82 -3.16 10.25
C ASP A 170 -17.68 -1.69 9.87
N VAL A 171 -18.39 -0.82 10.55
CA VAL A 171 -18.39 0.62 10.31
C VAL A 171 -18.14 1.34 11.62
N CYS A 172 -17.23 2.33 11.63
CA CYS A 172 -17.05 3.17 12.80
C CYS A 172 -18.23 4.14 12.90
N THR A 173 -19.22 3.84 13.73
CA THR A 173 -20.32 4.77 14.02
C THR A 173 -19.96 5.72 15.16
N PRO A 174 -20.31 7.02 15.07
CA PRO A 174 -20.18 7.92 16.21
C PRO A 174 -21.00 7.45 17.41
N ALA A 175 -20.49 7.73 18.61
CA ALA A 175 -21.19 7.41 19.85
C ALA A 175 -22.36 8.37 20.11
N GLY A 176 -23.41 7.85 20.75
CA GLY A 176 -24.57 8.65 21.17
C GLY A 176 -25.34 9.25 19.99
N ARG A 177 -25.88 10.46 20.16
CA ARG A 177 -26.74 11.11 19.15
C ARG A 177 -26.00 11.50 17.87
N HIS A 178 -24.67 11.51 17.85
CA HIS A 178 -23.90 11.83 16.64
C HIS A 178 -24.12 10.82 15.51
N GLU A 179 -24.56 9.59 15.82
CA GLU A 179 -24.98 8.64 14.78
C GLU A 179 -26.14 9.17 13.91
N LEU A 180 -26.95 10.08 14.46
CA LEU A 180 -28.14 10.61 13.79
C LEU A 180 -27.83 11.71 12.79
N GLU A 181 -26.59 12.21 12.75
CA GLU A 181 -26.18 13.31 11.87
C GLU A 181 -26.57 13.06 10.41
N ASN A 182 -26.25 11.88 9.89
CA ASN A 182 -26.58 11.48 8.53
C ASN A 182 -28.08 11.57 8.23
N TYR A 183 -28.91 11.05 9.12
CA TYR A 183 -30.36 11.06 8.94
C TYR A 183 -30.93 12.48 9.06
N ALA A 184 -30.44 13.23 10.05
CA ALA A 184 -30.91 14.57 10.33
C ALA A 184 -30.55 15.56 9.21
N VAL A 185 -29.30 15.54 8.74
CA VAL A 185 -28.83 16.39 7.64
C VAL A 185 -29.58 16.07 6.36
N LEU A 186 -29.70 14.79 5.99
CA LEU A 186 -30.39 14.41 4.75
C LEU A 186 -31.87 14.74 4.76
N LEU A 187 -32.56 14.51 5.89
CA LEU A 187 -33.96 14.88 6.02
C LEU A 187 -34.16 16.41 6.01
N ALA A 188 -33.22 17.16 6.58
CA ALA A 188 -33.23 18.61 6.59
C ALA A 188 -33.02 19.23 5.20
N GLU A 189 -32.09 18.68 4.41
CA GLU A 189 -31.74 19.20 3.08
C GLU A 189 -32.72 18.75 1.98
N ASN A 190 -33.24 17.51 2.08
CA ASN A 190 -33.92 16.87 0.96
C ASN A 190 -35.37 16.46 1.19
N ASP A 191 -35.89 16.44 2.43
CA ASP A 191 -37.21 15.84 2.73
C ASP A 191 -37.30 14.41 2.16
N CYS A 192 -36.29 13.59 2.53
CA CYS A 192 -36.15 12.24 2.02
C CYS A 192 -37.34 11.36 2.43
N SER A 193 -38.15 10.96 1.45
CA SER A 193 -39.13 9.88 1.57
C SER A 193 -38.49 8.48 1.63
N THR A 194 -37.24 8.37 1.16
CA THR A 194 -36.44 7.15 1.24
C THR A 194 -35.04 7.50 1.74
N LEU A 195 -34.65 6.91 2.88
CA LEU A 195 -33.30 6.98 3.41
C LEU A 195 -32.71 5.57 3.38
N THR A 196 -31.57 5.41 2.71
CA THR A 196 -30.81 4.16 2.78
C THR A 196 -29.56 4.39 3.61
N ASN A 197 -29.32 3.52 4.58
CA ASN A 197 -28.06 3.47 5.32
C ASN A 197 -27.58 2.02 5.26
N GLY A 198 -26.41 1.75 4.68
CA GLY A 198 -26.03 0.38 4.35
C GLY A 198 -24.58 0.15 3.96
N ALA A 199 -24.37 -0.92 3.18
CA ALA A 199 -23.14 -1.70 2.94
C ALA A 199 -22.96 -2.87 3.93
N PHE A 200 -22.00 -2.78 4.83
CA PHE A 200 -21.12 -3.89 5.14
C PHE A 200 -21.41 -4.58 6.50
N GLY A 201 -22.32 -4.03 7.32
CA GLY A 201 -22.77 -4.59 8.60
C GLY A 201 -23.99 -3.87 9.18
N HIS A 202 -24.61 -4.44 10.23
CA HIS A 202 -25.71 -3.83 11.00
C HIS A 202 -25.26 -3.47 12.43
N PHE A 203 -25.88 -2.42 12.97
CA PHE A 203 -25.47 -1.68 14.17
C PHE A 203 -25.71 -2.43 15.49
N TYR A 204 -24.66 -2.66 16.26
CA TYR A 204 -24.77 -3.04 17.68
C TYR A 204 -24.62 -1.79 18.56
N GLY A 205 -25.46 -1.64 19.60
CA GLY A 205 -25.32 -0.58 20.61
C GLY A 205 -25.93 0.79 20.27
N THR A 206 -26.35 1.05 19.03
CA THR A 206 -26.85 2.37 18.60
C THR A 206 -28.38 2.45 18.44
N ALA A 207 -29.10 1.34 18.67
CA ALA A 207 -30.54 1.24 18.45
C ALA A 207 -31.39 2.24 19.28
N LYS A 208 -30.87 2.80 20.38
CA LYS A 208 -31.62 3.71 21.25
C LYS A 208 -32.03 5.00 20.53
N HIS A 209 -31.07 5.73 19.96
CA HIS A 209 -31.35 7.03 19.32
C HIS A 209 -31.95 6.84 17.92
N THR A 210 -31.46 5.84 17.18
CA THR A 210 -32.07 5.49 15.88
C THR A 210 -33.54 5.08 16.03
N ARG A 211 -33.94 4.37 17.08
CA ARG A 211 -35.38 4.05 17.33
C ARG A 211 -36.20 5.30 17.63
N GLU A 212 -35.67 6.24 18.43
CA GLU A 212 -36.33 7.53 18.68
C GLU A 212 -36.59 8.26 17.35
N PHE A 213 -35.55 8.40 16.52
CA PHE A 213 -35.64 9.09 15.23
C PHE A 213 -36.64 8.38 14.28
N LEU A 214 -36.55 7.06 14.16
CA LEU A 214 -37.45 6.28 13.29
C LEU A 214 -38.91 6.28 13.79
N GLY A 215 -39.13 6.41 15.10
CA GLY A 215 -40.46 6.54 15.69
C GLY A 215 -41.17 7.84 15.29
N GLU A 216 -40.41 8.88 14.97
CA GLU A 216 -40.92 10.14 14.44
C GLU A 216 -41.02 10.11 12.90
N TYR A 217 -40.05 9.48 12.24
CA TYR A 217 -39.99 9.45 10.77
C TYR A 217 -41.04 8.55 10.13
N LYS A 218 -41.21 7.30 10.61
CA LYS A 218 -42.08 6.31 9.97
C LYS A 218 -43.58 6.67 9.94
N PRO A 219 -44.15 7.36 10.96
CA PRO A 219 -45.54 7.77 10.92
C PRO A 219 -45.85 8.93 9.95
N LEU A 220 -44.83 9.62 9.42
CA LEU A 220 -45.05 10.67 8.45
C LEU A 220 -45.66 10.08 7.16
N PRO A 221 -46.63 10.77 6.53
CA PRO A 221 -47.08 10.42 5.20
C PRO A 221 -45.91 10.33 4.22
N ALA A 222 -45.83 9.26 3.43
CA ALA A 222 -44.84 9.10 2.36
C ALA A 222 -45.18 10.00 1.15
N LEU A 223 -45.26 11.30 1.39
CA LEU A 223 -45.62 12.35 0.44
C LEU A 223 -44.63 13.51 0.58
N ARG A 224 -44.46 14.31 -0.48
CA ARG A 224 -43.51 15.42 -0.46
C ARG A 224 -43.97 16.56 0.45
N PHE A 225 -43.12 17.01 1.36
CA PHE A 225 -43.38 18.18 2.18
C PHE A 225 -42.85 19.46 1.51
N SER A 226 -43.45 20.57 1.90
CA SER A 226 -43.01 21.91 1.55
C SER A 226 -42.09 22.44 2.65
N PRO A 227 -40.96 23.06 2.29
CA PRO A 227 -40.09 23.65 3.29
C PRO A 227 -40.67 24.95 3.84
N LEU A 228 -40.43 25.23 5.12
CA LEU A 228 -40.70 26.53 5.72
C LEU A 228 -39.48 27.46 5.57
N PRO A 229 -39.56 28.57 4.81
CA PRO A 229 -38.41 29.44 4.57
C PRO A 229 -37.77 30.02 5.85
N SER A 230 -38.57 30.33 6.86
CA SER A 230 -38.10 30.87 8.16
C SER A 230 -37.52 29.81 9.10
N GLY A 231 -37.69 28.52 8.79
CA GLY A 231 -37.21 27.38 9.59
C GLY A 231 -36.24 26.54 8.77
N ARG A 232 -35.12 27.14 8.34
CA ARG A 232 -34.17 26.51 7.41
C ARG A 232 -32.78 26.26 7.94
N ASP A 233 -32.35 26.83 9.06
CA ASP A 233 -31.05 26.61 9.67
C ASP A 233 -31.08 27.16 11.12
N PRO A 234 -30.52 26.45 12.12
CA PRO A 234 -29.99 25.08 12.05
C PRO A 234 -31.08 23.99 12.02
N VAL A 235 -32.32 24.32 12.39
CA VAL A 235 -33.47 23.40 12.34
C VAL A 235 -34.23 23.58 11.04
N ALA A 236 -34.44 22.48 10.32
CA ALA A 236 -35.28 22.47 9.13
C ALA A 236 -36.72 22.06 9.50
N VAL A 237 -37.68 22.90 9.11
CA VAL A 237 -39.11 22.66 9.32
C VAL A 237 -39.79 22.43 7.98
N TRP A 238 -40.57 21.36 7.92
CA TRP A 238 -41.26 20.90 6.73
C TRP A 238 -42.73 20.66 7.05
N TYR A 239 -43.63 21.01 6.14
CA TYR A 239 -45.07 20.89 6.36
C TYR A 239 -45.81 20.43 5.11
N ARG A 240 -46.99 19.83 5.30
CA ARG A 240 -47.89 19.40 4.24
C ARG A 240 -49.34 19.38 4.72
N GLN A 241 -50.23 20.00 3.95
CA GLN A 241 -51.66 19.78 4.09
C GLN A 241 -52.05 18.47 3.39
N CYS A 242 -52.66 17.55 4.15
CA CYS A 242 -53.27 16.31 3.65
C CYS A 242 -54.80 16.37 3.84
N GLU A 243 -55.51 15.42 3.26
CA GLU A 243 -56.98 15.33 3.36
C GLU A 243 -57.44 15.10 4.81
N ASP A 244 -56.66 14.34 5.58
CA ASP A 244 -56.98 13.92 6.95
C ASP A 244 -56.31 14.78 8.03
N GLY A 245 -55.57 15.83 7.64
CA GLY A 245 -54.96 16.78 8.58
C GLY A 245 -53.76 17.54 8.02
N PHE A 246 -53.24 18.46 8.81
CA PHE A 246 -52.03 19.22 8.54
C PHE A 246 -50.84 18.58 9.26
N TYR A 247 -49.84 18.12 8.50
CA TYR A 247 -48.66 17.44 9.01
C TYR A 247 -47.45 18.36 8.95
N PHE A 248 -46.58 18.28 9.95
CA PHE A 248 -45.30 18.95 9.91
C PHE A 248 -44.27 18.24 10.78
N TYR A 249 -43.00 18.46 10.48
CA TYR A 249 -41.90 17.98 11.30
C TYR A 249 -40.78 19.02 11.36
N ALA A 250 -39.99 18.95 12.43
CA ALA A 250 -38.82 19.78 12.65
C ALA A 250 -37.61 18.88 12.96
N VAL A 251 -36.50 19.09 12.25
CA VAL A 251 -35.27 18.31 12.40
C VAL A 251 -34.08 19.21 12.64
N ASN A 252 -33.38 18.98 13.75
CA ASN A 252 -32.17 19.71 14.11
C ASN A 252 -30.95 19.09 13.39
N ARG A 253 -30.12 19.91 12.74
CA ARG A 253 -28.86 19.46 12.11
C ARG A 253 -27.63 19.58 13.00
N GLU A 254 -27.76 20.22 14.15
CA GLU A 254 -26.61 20.51 15.00
C GLU A 254 -26.36 19.45 16.06
N ARG A 255 -25.09 19.40 16.48
CA ARG A 255 -24.57 18.52 17.53
C ARG A 255 -25.00 18.90 18.95
N TYR A 256 -25.81 19.94 19.10
CA TYR A 256 -26.29 20.47 20.38
C TYR A 256 -27.82 20.71 20.32
N PRO A 257 -28.50 20.78 21.48
CA PRO A 257 -29.92 21.08 21.52
C PRO A 257 -30.24 22.49 21.01
N VAL A 258 -31.36 22.63 20.30
CA VAL A 258 -31.88 23.92 19.80
C VAL A 258 -33.33 24.06 20.23
N GLN A 259 -33.65 25.20 20.84
CA GLN A 259 -35.02 25.55 21.19
C GLN A 259 -35.72 26.19 19.98
N VAL A 260 -36.90 25.70 19.65
CA VAL A 260 -37.69 26.17 18.50
C VAL A 260 -39.09 26.51 18.95
N THR A 261 -39.59 27.69 18.55
CA THR A 261 -40.98 28.07 18.73
C THR A 261 -41.64 28.26 17.38
N LEU A 262 -42.67 27.45 17.10
CA LEU A 262 -43.47 27.54 15.88
C LEU A 262 -44.75 28.31 16.18
N SER A 263 -45.05 29.32 15.37
CA SER A 263 -46.35 30.02 15.39
C SER A 263 -47.26 29.36 14.37
N LEU A 264 -48.42 28.88 14.81
CA LEU A 264 -49.36 28.08 14.04
C LEU A 264 -50.72 28.76 13.99
N THR A 265 -51.43 28.61 12.86
CA THR A 265 -52.83 28.98 12.71
C THR A 265 -53.66 27.75 12.32
N GLY A 266 -54.88 27.68 12.86
CA GLY A 266 -55.73 26.49 12.80
C GLY A 266 -55.48 25.54 13.97
N GLY A 267 -56.52 24.86 14.47
CA GLY A 267 -56.44 23.95 15.63
C GLY A 267 -56.07 24.62 16.97
N GLY A 268 -56.52 24.07 18.09
CA GLY A 268 -56.07 24.48 19.44
C GLY A 268 -54.94 23.60 20.00
N GLU A 269 -54.60 22.53 19.28
CA GLU A 269 -53.72 21.46 19.72
C GLU A 269 -53.10 20.73 18.53
N VAL A 270 -51.97 20.09 18.77
CA VAL A 270 -51.27 19.21 17.85
C VAL A 270 -51.06 17.85 18.51
N VAL A 271 -51.01 16.79 17.72
CA VAL A 271 -50.77 15.43 18.19
C VAL A 271 -49.39 14.99 17.72
N SER A 272 -48.52 14.60 18.65
CA SER A 272 -47.23 13.99 18.33
C SER A 272 -47.47 12.66 17.61
N LEU A 273 -46.86 12.46 16.44
CA LEU A 273 -47.07 11.23 15.66
C LEU A 273 -46.43 10.00 16.31
N SER A 274 -45.31 10.19 17.02
CA SER A 274 -44.57 9.09 17.66
C SER A 274 -45.23 8.59 18.96
N SER A 275 -45.78 9.51 19.75
CA SER A 275 -46.32 9.21 21.09
C SER A 275 -47.84 9.21 21.16
N GLY A 276 -48.52 9.81 20.18
CA GLY A 276 -49.96 10.06 20.21
C GLY A 276 -50.38 11.11 21.24
N GLN A 277 -49.43 11.75 21.94
CA GLN A 277 -49.75 12.75 22.95
C GLN A 277 -50.21 14.06 22.29
N THR A 278 -51.34 14.57 22.79
CA THR A 278 -51.88 15.86 22.41
C THR A 278 -51.20 16.98 23.19
N GLN A 279 -50.66 17.97 22.47
CA GLN A 279 -50.06 19.17 23.03
C GLN A 279 -50.89 20.39 22.64
N LYS A 280 -51.41 21.10 23.64
CA LYS A 280 -52.16 22.34 23.43
C LYS A 280 -51.23 23.47 23.01
N LEU A 281 -51.69 24.30 22.07
CA LEU A 281 -50.97 25.48 21.62
C LEU A 281 -51.15 26.60 22.65
N ASN A 282 -50.05 27.22 23.09
CA ASN A 282 -50.11 28.36 23.99
C ASN A 282 -50.13 29.66 23.16
N GLY A 283 -51.30 30.28 23.02
CA GLY A 283 -51.46 31.47 22.17
C GLY A 283 -51.11 31.22 20.69
N GLY A 284 -51.40 30.01 20.18
CA GLY A 284 -51.03 29.59 18.82
C GLY A 284 -49.56 29.21 18.66
N LYS A 285 -48.77 29.15 19.74
CA LYS A 285 -47.36 28.77 19.71
C LYS A 285 -47.14 27.33 20.21
N LEU A 286 -46.22 26.64 19.53
CA LEU A 286 -45.69 25.34 19.92
C LEU A 286 -44.19 25.49 20.19
N SER A 287 -43.79 25.30 21.44
CA SER A 287 -42.37 25.30 21.84
C SER A 287 -41.82 23.88 21.88
N LEU A 288 -40.67 23.68 21.25
CA LEU A 288 -39.99 22.41 21.06
C LEU A 288 -38.53 22.52 21.48
N GLU A 289 -38.07 21.58 22.29
CA GLU A 289 -36.65 21.37 22.52
C GLU A 289 -36.19 20.20 21.65
N LEU A 290 -35.47 20.51 20.57
CA LEU A 290 -34.87 19.50 19.72
C LEU A 290 -33.47 19.20 20.22
N ALA A 291 -33.27 18.00 20.76
CA ALA A 291 -31.93 17.51 21.08
C ALA A 291 -31.00 17.52 19.85
N ALA A 292 -29.70 17.31 20.07
CA ALA A 292 -28.73 17.16 19.00
C ALA A 292 -29.22 16.14 17.96
N TYR A 293 -29.25 16.53 16.68
CA TYR A 293 -29.75 15.71 15.57
C TYR A 293 -31.18 15.15 15.75
N GLY A 294 -32.00 15.78 16.59
CA GLY A 294 -33.34 15.32 16.94
C GLY A 294 -34.39 15.64 15.89
N LEU A 295 -35.37 14.73 15.74
CA LEU A 295 -36.57 14.88 14.92
C LEU A 295 -37.81 14.91 15.83
N ARG A 296 -38.78 15.76 15.50
CA ARG A 296 -40.15 15.73 16.06
C ARG A 296 -41.18 15.94 14.96
N SER A 297 -42.26 15.17 15.01
CA SER A 297 -43.28 15.12 13.99
C SER A 297 -44.69 15.22 14.59
N PHE A 298 -45.57 15.96 13.92
CA PHE A 298 -46.88 16.33 14.44
C PHE A 298 -47.96 16.26 13.36
N LYS A 299 -49.18 15.99 13.82
CA LYS A 299 -50.42 16.17 13.06
C LYS A 299 -51.33 17.16 13.77
N MET A 300 -51.95 18.02 12.99
CA MET A 300 -53.02 18.90 13.43
C MET A 300 -54.30 18.55 12.67
N GLY A 301 -55.43 18.52 13.36
CA GLY A 301 -56.73 18.28 12.73
C GLY A 301 -57.12 19.42 11.78
N GLY A 302 -57.70 19.09 10.63
CA GLY A 302 -58.20 20.06 9.66
C GLY A 302 -57.12 20.83 8.91
N LYS A 303 -57.39 22.10 8.60
CA LYS A 303 -56.46 22.99 7.89
C LYS A 303 -55.53 23.68 8.86
N GLY A 304 -54.25 23.74 8.50
CA GLY A 304 -53.21 24.36 9.31
C GLY A 304 -52.22 25.18 8.50
N GLN A 305 -51.53 26.10 9.17
CA GLN A 305 -50.41 26.84 8.60
C GLN A 305 -49.39 27.17 9.69
N ILE A 306 -48.10 27.18 9.33
CA ILE A 306 -47.03 27.71 10.17
C ILE A 306 -46.72 29.13 9.68
N THR A 307 -46.91 30.13 10.54
CA THR A 307 -46.74 31.56 10.22
C THR A 307 -45.41 32.13 10.71
N GLY A 308 -44.72 31.42 11.61
CA GLY A 308 -43.42 31.85 12.11
C GLY A 308 -42.62 30.69 12.72
N CYS A 309 -41.29 30.82 12.68
CA CYS A 309 -40.36 29.89 13.31
C CYS A 309 -39.24 30.71 13.95
N GLU A 310 -39.20 30.70 15.28
CA GLU A 310 -38.13 31.29 16.08
C GLU A 310 -37.20 30.16 16.52
N GLN A 311 -35.90 30.28 16.24
CA GLN A 311 -34.89 29.28 16.60
C GLN A 311 -33.84 29.94 17.49
N ASN A 312 -33.64 29.41 18.69
CA ASN A 312 -32.69 29.96 19.64
C ASN A 312 -31.45 29.05 19.71
N VAL A 313 -30.38 29.50 19.06
CA VAL A 313 -29.06 28.85 19.07
C VAL A 313 -28.27 29.34 20.29
N PRO A 314 -27.67 28.44 21.09
CA PRO A 314 -26.87 28.83 22.26
C PRO A 314 -25.79 29.85 21.91
N GLU A 315 -25.63 30.88 22.75
CA GLU A 315 -24.68 31.97 22.52
C GLU A 315 -23.25 31.48 22.32
N VAL A 316 -22.82 30.53 23.15
CA VAL A 316 -21.50 29.90 23.07
C VAL A 316 -21.21 29.27 21.70
N GLU A 317 -22.22 28.70 21.03
CA GLU A 317 -22.03 28.07 19.71
C GLU A 317 -21.95 29.15 18.62
N ARG A 318 -22.70 30.25 18.75
CA ARG A 318 -22.58 31.40 17.84
C ARG A 318 -21.19 32.03 17.91
N GLU A 319 -20.66 32.18 19.12
CA GLU A 319 -19.29 32.70 19.34
C GLU A 319 -18.22 31.79 18.74
N VAL A 320 -18.40 30.47 18.82
CA VAL A 320 -17.48 29.50 18.19
C VAL A 320 -17.45 29.68 16.67
N VAL A 321 -18.62 29.75 16.01
CA VAL A 321 -18.67 29.96 14.55
C VAL A 321 -18.12 31.33 14.16
N ALA A 322 -18.37 32.37 14.95
CA ALA A 322 -17.79 33.70 14.73
C ALA A 322 -16.24 33.69 14.80
N ALA A 323 -15.68 33.01 15.80
CA ALA A 323 -14.23 32.87 15.94
C ALA A 323 -13.60 32.05 14.80
N GLN A 324 -14.29 31.01 14.34
CA GLN A 324 -13.88 30.21 13.19
C GLN A 324 -13.86 31.08 11.92
N LEU A 325 -14.96 31.80 11.66
CA LEU A 325 -15.08 32.68 10.50
C LEU A 325 -13.98 33.74 10.48
N LYS A 326 -13.74 34.41 11.61
CA LYS A 326 -12.68 35.42 11.74
C LYS A 326 -11.31 34.86 11.36
N THR A 327 -10.97 33.67 11.86
CA THR A 327 -9.68 33.01 11.54
C THR A 327 -9.54 32.79 10.03
N VAL A 328 -10.64 32.44 9.37
CA VAL A 328 -10.66 32.13 7.94
C VAL A 328 -10.68 33.40 7.08
N GLU A 329 -11.30 34.48 7.56
CA GLU A 329 -11.25 35.80 6.93
C GLU A 329 -9.82 36.36 6.91
N ASP A 330 -9.07 36.17 8.00
CA ASP A 330 -7.65 36.54 8.07
C ASP A 330 -6.82 35.76 7.02
N LEU A 331 -7.08 34.45 6.87
CA LEU A 331 -6.46 33.64 5.82
C LEU A 331 -6.84 34.12 4.42
N ALA A 332 -8.11 34.47 4.19
CA ALA A 332 -8.58 34.99 2.90
C ALA A 332 -7.95 36.35 2.55
N ALA A 333 -7.77 37.24 3.53
CA ALA A 333 -7.03 38.48 3.35
C ALA A 333 -5.56 38.20 2.98
N GLY A 334 -4.93 37.23 3.65
CA GLY A 334 -3.59 36.75 3.32
C GLY A 334 -3.49 36.16 1.90
N LEU A 335 -4.50 35.39 1.45
CA LEU A 335 -4.58 34.87 0.07
C LEU A 335 -4.63 36.00 -0.96
N ARG A 336 -5.51 37.00 -0.75
CA ARG A 336 -5.62 38.17 -1.64
C ARG A 336 -4.30 38.96 -1.72
N ALA A 337 -3.59 39.05 -0.59
CA ALA A 337 -2.29 39.69 -0.50
C ALA A 337 -1.11 38.81 -0.96
N ARG A 338 -1.37 37.55 -1.37
CA ARG A 338 -0.35 36.52 -1.69
C ARG A 338 0.66 36.26 -0.56
N GLN A 339 0.23 36.43 0.69
CA GLN A 339 1.04 36.16 1.89
C GLN A 339 0.82 34.74 2.43
N VAL A 340 -0.33 34.13 2.13
CA VAL A 340 -0.68 32.76 2.49
C VAL A 340 -0.84 31.96 1.20
N ALA A 341 -0.33 30.72 1.16
CA ALA A 341 -0.42 29.80 0.03
C ALA A 341 -0.13 30.45 -1.36
N PRO A 342 1.04 31.10 -1.55
CA PRO A 342 1.39 31.79 -2.80
C PRO A 342 1.46 30.89 -4.04
N GLU A 343 1.51 29.57 -3.85
CA GLU A 343 1.46 28.55 -4.88
C GLU A 343 0.10 28.40 -5.58
N LEU A 344 -0.98 28.91 -4.98
CA LEU A 344 -2.31 28.88 -5.58
C LEU A 344 -2.43 29.89 -6.72
N ASP A 345 -3.05 29.47 -7.82
CA ASP A 345 -3.36 30.39 -8.92
C ASP A 345 -4.49 31.37 -8.53
N ALA A 346 -4.69 32.39 -9.36
CA ALA A 346 -5.69 33.43 -9.10
C ALA A 346 -7.13 32.89 -9.07
N ALA A 347 -7.44 31.84 -9.83
CA ALA A 347 -8.77 31.23 -9.86
C ALA A 347 -9.03 30.40 -8.60
N GLN A 348 -8.03 29.65 -8.14
CA GLN A 348 -8.07 28.89 -6.89
C GLN A 348 -8.22 29.82 -5.68
N ALA A 349 -7.42 30.90 -5.63
CA ALA A 349 -7.52 31.91 -4.58
C ALA A 349 -8.88 32.61 -4.57
N ALA A 350 -9.43 32.95 -5.75
CA ALA A 350 -10.76 33.54 -5.89
C ALA A 350 -11.86 32.57 -5.41
N THR A 351 -11.74 31.28 -5.73
CA THR A 351 -12.68 30.23 -5.31
C THR A 351 -12.73 30.11 -3.79
N LEU A 352 -11.56 29.97 -3.14
CA LEU A 352 -11.47 29.90 -1.67
C LEU A 352 -12.03 31.16 -1.02
N THR A 353 -11.69 32.33 -1.56
CA THR A 353 -12.21 33.61 -1.08
C THR A 353 -13.74 33.68 -1.18
N GLY A 354 -14.31 33.16 -2.26
CA GLY A 354 -15.75 33.04 -2.45
C GLY A 354 -16.41 32.14 -1.40
N MET A 355 -15.79 31.02 -1.06
CA MET A 355 -16.30 30.12 0.00
C MET A 355 -16.34 30.79 1.38
N VAL A 356 -15.34 31.63 1.70
CA VAL A 356 -15.34 32.41 2.95
C VAL A 356 -16.49 33.41 2.96
N GLU A 357 -16.74 34.07 1.84
CA GLU A 357 -17.86 34.99 1.68
C GLU A 357 -19.21 34.28 1.83
N GLU A 358 -19.35 33.08 1.26
CA GLU A 358 -20.56 32.25 1.44
C GLU A 358 -20.78 31.89 2.91
N ALA A 359 -19.73 31.52 3.65
CA ALA A 359 -19.81 31.24 5.08
C ALA A 359 -20.20 32.48 5.89
N ARG A 360 -19.65 33.65 5.55
CA ARG A 360 -19.98 34.94 6.18
C ARG A 360 -21.45 35.30 5.96
N GLN A 361 -21.94 35.23 4.74
CA GLN A 361 -23.34 35.51 4.41
C GLN A 361 -24.30 34.56 5.11
N ALA A 362 -23.93 33.27 5.26
CA ALA A 362 -24.71 32.32 6.03
C ALA A 362 -24.75 32.72 7.52
N PHE A 363 -23.62 33.10 8.11
CA PHE A 363 -23.54 33.54 9.50
C PHE A 363 -24.40 34.79 9.77
N GLU A 364 -24.33 35.80 8.89
CA GLU A 364 -25.13 37.04 8.99
C GLU A 364 -26.64 36.79 8.91
N ARG A 365 -27.06 35.73 8.21
CA ARG A 365 -28.47 35.28 8.14
C ARG A 365 -28.91 34.45 9.33
N GLY A 366 -28.02 34.17 10.28
CA GLY A 366 -28.27 33.26 11.40
C GLY A 366 -28.27 31.78 10.99
N TRP A 367 -27.71 31.45 9.82
CA TRP A 367 -27.56 30.08 9.34
C TRP A 367 -26.23 29.49 9.82
N TYR A 368 -26.14 29.28 11.14
CA TYR A 368 -24.91 28.88 11.81
C TYR A 368 -24.40 27.50 11.39
N TRP A 369 -25.31 26.54 11.10
CA TRP A 369 -24.89 25.23 10.59
C TRP A 369 -24.29 25.36 9.20
N ARG A 370 -24.96 26.08 8.28
CA ARG A 370 -24.44 26.33 6.92
C ARG A 370 -23.11 27.08 6.94
N ALA A 371 -22.97 28.09 7.79
CA ALA A 371 -21.73 28.82 7.97
C ALA A 371 -20.59 27.88 8.37
N ARG A 372 -20.81 27.01 9.36
CA ARG A 372 -19.82 26.03 9.82
C ARG A 372 -19.44 25.01 8.73
N VAL A 373 -20.41 24.36 8.08
CA VAL A 373 -20.10 23.31 7.09
C VAL A 373 -19.41 23.87 5.84
N ASN A 374 -19.67 25.13 5.48
CA ASN A 374 -18.94 25.82 4.40
C ASN A 374 -17.44 25.97 4.73
N LEU A 375 -17.10 26.15 6.00
CA LEU A 375 -15.70 26.18 6.46
C LEU A 375 -15.07 24.78 6.53
N GLU A 376 -15.88 23.71 6.55
CA GLU A 376 -15.43 22.30 6.60
C GLU A 376 -15.26 21.66 5.21
N ARG A 377 -15.48 22.42 4.12
CA ARG A 377 -15.35 21.91 2.74
C ARG A 377 -13.91 21.47 2.42
N PRO A 378 -13.71 20.47 1.54
CA PRO A 378 -12.39 19.89 1.27
C PRO A 378 -11.33 20.93 0.88
N GLU A 379 -11.70 21.94 0.10
CA GLU A 379 -10.83 23.03 -0.34
C GLU A 379 -10.39 23.91 0.83
N MET A 380 -11.28 24.18 1.79
CA MET A 380 -10.97 24.93 3.01
C MET A 380 -10.05 24.14 3.93
N ILE A 381 -10.30 22.84 4.11
CA ILE A 381 -9.44 21.94 4.87
C ILE A 381 -8.03 21.86 4.25
N GLN A 382 -7.95 21.84 2.92
CA GLN A 382 -6.68 21.89 2.20
C GLN A 382 -5.95 23.22 2.40
N LEU A 383 -6.66 24.35 2.35
CA LEU A 383 -6.09 25.67 2.68
C LEU A 383 -5.51 25.71 4.10
N TYR A 384 -6.22 25.16 5.09
CA TYR A 384 -5.75 25.11 6.48
C TYR A 384 -4.48 24.26 6.62
N GLN A 385 -4.38 23.16 5.86
CA GLN A 385 -3.16 22.35 5.78
C GLN A 385 -1.99 23.14 5.19
N MET A 386 -2.22 23.85 4.08
CA MET A 386 -1.20 24.65 3.39
C MET A 386 -0.74 25.84 4.24
N ALA A 387 -1.67 26.51 4.91
CA ALA A 387 -1.39 27.66 5.77
C ALA A 387 -0.80 27.27 7.13
N GLY A 388 -0.96 26.01 7.56
CA GLY A 388 -0.60 25.55 8.91
C GLY A 388 -1.46 26.17 10.01
N VAL A 389 -2.62 26.75 9.66
CA VAL A 389 -3.52 27.47 10.58
C VAL A 389 -4.90 26.80 10.53
N TRP A 390 -5.42 26.41 11.69
CA TRP A 390 -6.69 25.70 11.82
C TRP A 390 -7.69 26.50 12.67
N PRO A 391 -8.93 26.69 12.18
CA PRO A 391 -9.99 27.27 13.00
C PRO A 391 -10.30 26.37 14.20
N ALA A 392 -10.45 26.97 15.38
CA ALA A 392 -10.70 26.24 16.62
C ALA A 392 -12.03 25.47 16.59
N LYS A 393 -12.06 24.24 17.13
CA LYS A 393 -13.27 23.39 17.25
C LYS A 393 -14.01 23.08 15.93
N LEU A 394 -13.39 23.34 14.77
CA LEU A 394 -13.99 23.05 13.46
C LEU A 394 -14.04 21.54 13.19
N GLN A 395 -13.10 20.79 13.77
CA GLN A 395 -13.15 19.34 13.88
C GLN A 395 -12.64 18.98 15.28
N ASP A 396 -13.40 18.17 16.02
CA ASP A 396 -12.91 17.61 17.28
C ASP A 396 -11.80 16.61 16.94
N ARG A 397 -10.54 17.03 17.05
CA ARG A 397 -9.36 16.32 16.52
C ARG A 397 -8.69 15.38 17.51
N GLN A 398 -9.11 15.42 18.77
CA GLN A 398 -8.61 14.45 19.73
C GLN A 398 -9.56 13.25 19.70
N PRO A 399 -9.09 12.04 19.33
CA PRO A 399 -9.87 10.85 19.63
C PRO A 399 -10.16 10.85 21.14
N PRO A 400 -11.32 10.34 21.59
CA PRO A 400 -11.60 10.21 23.01
C PRO A 400 -10.45 9.44 23.67
N ARG A 401 -9.75 10.09 24.61
CA ARG A 401 -8.76 9.43 25.45
C ARG A 401 -9.47 8.31 26.19
N GLY A 402 -9.12 7.05 25.91
CA GLY A 402 -9.57 5.89 26.70
C GLY A 402 -10.33 4.78 25.98
N PHE A 403 -10.16 4.56 24.67
CA PHE A 403 -10.48 3.26 24.07
C PHE A 403 -9.24 2.36 24.06
N PRO A 404 -9.18 1.28 24.85
CA PRO A 404 -8.15 0.26 24.72
C PRO A 404 -8.58 -0.67 23.57
N GLY A 405 -8.23 -0.32 22.33
CA GLY A 405 -8.62 -1.13 21.16
C GLY A 405 -8.80 -0.29 19.92
N GLY A 406 -7.68 0.12 19.33
CA GLY A 406 -7.61 0.92 18.11
C GLY A 406 -6.23 1.58 18.12
N PRO A 407 -5.32 1.20 17.21
CA PRO A 407 -3.92 1.55 17.35
C PRO A 407 -3.78 3.07 17.18
N GLU A 408 -3.46 3.73 18.29
CA GLU A 408 -2.56 4.86 18.24
C GLU A 408 -1.40 4.43 17.33
N GLY A 409 -1.23 5.13 16.21
CA GLY A 409 -0.08 4.99 15.34
C GLY A 409 1.20 5.46 16.04
N GLY A 410 1.55 4.83 17.16
CA GLY A 410 2.91 4.33 17.28
C GLY A 410 3.01 3.24 16.22
N ALA A 411 3.65 3.56 15.10
CA ALA A 411 4.23 2.50 14.29
C ALA A 411 4.98 1.60 15.27
N THR A 412 4.53 0.35 15.44
CA THR A 412 5.38 -0.61 16.14
C THR A 412 6.63 -0.67 15.27
N PRO A 413 7.79 -0.25 15.78
CA PRO A 413 8.97 -0.15 14.93
C PRO A 413 9.25 -1.54 14.33
N PRO A 414 9.66 -1.62 13.05
CA PRO A 414 9.88 -2.89 12.38
C PRO A 414 10.82 -3.77 13.20
N ARG A 415 10.40 -5.00 13.50
CA ARG A 415 11.19 -5.97 14.27
C ARG A 415 12.15 -6.70 13.33
N LEU A 416 13.43 -6.69 13.68
CA LEU A 416 14.41 -7.63 13.13
C LEU A 416 14.25 -8.95 13.88
N GLU A 417 13.79 -10.00 13.20
CA GLU A 417 13.83 -11.36 13.74
C GLU A 417 15.12 -12.05 13.26
N PHE A 418 15.76 -12.78 14.17
CA PHE A 418 16.96 -13.57 13.90
C PHE A 418 16.59 -14.81 13.08
N ALA A 419 17.24 -15.01 11.94
CA ALA A 419 17.43 -16.36 11.40
C ALA A 419 18.67 -16.94 12.11
N GLY A 420 18.49 -17.98 12.93
CA GLY A 420 19.59 -18.54 13.73
C GLY A 420 20.75 -19.10 12.89
N GLU A 421 21.91 -19.29 13.54
CA GLU A 421 23.19 -19.77 12.97
C GLU A 421 23.13 -21.12 12.21
N GLN A 422 21.99 -21.82 12.22
CA GLN A 422 21.80 -23.11 11.52
C GLN A 422 20.87 -23.03 10.30
N ALA A 423 20.44 -21.83 9.87
CA ALA A 423 19.68 -21.66 8.62
C ALA A 423 20.59 -21.69 7.38
N ILE A 424 21.39 -22.75 7.27
CA ILE A 424 22.28 -23.01 6.15
C ILE A 424 21.37 -23.50 4.99
N LEU A 425 21.30 -22.71 3.91
CA LEU A 425 20.80 -23.04 2.55
C LEU A 425 19.31 -22.92 2.20
N GLY A 426 18.41 -22.50 3.09
CA GLY A 426 16.95 -22.50 2.79
C GLY A 426 16.28 -21.16 2.48
N ASP A 427 16.87 -20.02 2.87
CA ASP A 427 16.09 -18.80 3.14
C ASP A 427 16.04 -17.76 2.00
N VAL A 428 16.22 -18.21 0.75
CA VAL A 428 16.33 -17.34 -0.44
C VAL A 428 15.29 -17.70 -1.50
N ARG A 429 14.01 -17.84 -1.12
CA ARG A 429 12.92 -17.68 -2.09
C ARG A 429 12.54 -16.20 -2.18
N GLY A 430 13.29 -15.47 -2.99
CA GLY A 430 12.98 -14.09 -3.34
C GLY A 430 14.22 -13.37 -3.82
N LYS A 431 14.13 -12.71 -4.97
CA LYS A 431 15.18 -11.84 -5.52
C LYS A 431 15.83 -11.02 -4.41
N LEU A 432 17.11 -11.27 -4.10
CA LEU A 432 17.92 -10.30 -3.38
C LEU A 432 17.87 -9.02 -4.23
N GLY A 433 17.16 -8.01 -3.70
CA GLY A 433 17.06 -6.71 -4.35
C GLY A 433 18.45 -6.06 -4.43
N PRO A 434 18.60 -4.98 -5.23
CA PRO A 434 19.87 -4.29 -5.34
C PRO A 434 20.38 -3.86 -3.98
N VAL A 435 21.69 -4.01 -3.77
CA VAL A 435 22.40 -3.51 -2.59
C VAL A 435 22.18 -2.00 -2.53
N GLN A 436 21.61 -1.53 -1.42
CA GLN A 436 21.26 -0.13 -1.20
C GLN A 436 22.34 0.61 -0.43
N ASP A 437 22.93 -0.03 0.58
CA ASP A 437 23.99 0.54 1.41
C ASP A 437 24.83 -0.54 2.10
N LEU A 438 26.01 -0.16 2.58
CA LEU A 438 26.87 -1.03 3.39
C LEU A 438 27.65 -0.26 4.45
N ASP A 439 28.08 -0.98 5.49
CA ASP A 439 28.95 -0.45 6.54
C ASP A 439 29.76 -1.56 7.22
N PHE A 440 30.73 -1.17 8.05
CA PHE A 440 31.62 -2.06 8.77
C PHE A 440 31.46 -1.89 10.28
N ASP A 441 31.48 -2.99 11.01
CA ASP A 441 31.56 -2.95 12.47
C ASP A 441 33.00 -2.81 12.97
N GLU A 442 33.19 -2.63 14.28
CA GLU A 442 34.52 -2.42 14.88
C GLU A 442 35.45 -3.63 14.70
N GLN A 443 34.88 -4.83 14.48
CA GLN A 443 35.64 -6.04 14.22
C GLN A 443 35.96 -6.23 12.73
N GLY A 444 35.49 -5.33 11.86
CA GLY A 444 35.75 -5.37 10.41
C GLY A 444 34.86 -6.32 9.62
N ASN A 445 33.73 -6.76 10.18
CA ASN A 445 32.73 -7.48 9.42
C ASN A 445 31.92 -6.51 8.55
N LEU A 446 31.59 -6.95 7.34
CA LEU A 446 30.81 -6.22 6.36
C LEU A 446 29.31 -6.44 6.58
N TRP A 447 28.56 -5.35 6.75
CA TRP A 447 27.10 -5.36 6.83
C TRP A 447 26.50 -4.78 5.55
N VAL A 448 25.56 -5.50 4.95
CA VAL A 448 25.02 -5.23 3.62
C VAL A 448 23.50 -5.13 3.67
N ALA A 449 22.94 -3.98 3.26
CA ALA A 449 21.51 -3.79 3.07
C ALA A 449 21.13 -4.14 1.62
N ALA A 450 20.36 -5.20 1.40
CA ALA A 450 19.91 -5.64 0.08
C ALA A 450 18.50 -6.22 0.13
N GLY A 451 17.60 -5.77 -0.75
CA GLY A 451 16.19 -6.18 -0.70
C GLY A 451 15.57 -5.88 0.67
N SER A 452 14.84 -6.81 1.28
CA SER A 452 14.26 -6.63 2.62
C SER A 452 15.16 -7.12 3.78
N GLN A 453 16.45 -7.33 3.52
CA GLN A 453 17.38 -7.98 4.45
C GLN A 453 18.63 -7.12 4.69
N ILE A 454 19.22 -7.34 5.87
CA ILE A 454 20.55 -6.85 6.23
C ILE A 454 21.41 -8.09 6.51
N MET A 455 22.48 -8.30 5.76
CA MET A 455 23.34 -9.47 5.88
C MET A 455 24.70 -9.07 6.47
N GLN A 456 25.29 -9.93 7.31
CA GLN A 456 26.64 -9.79 7.80
C GLN A 456 27.55 -10.82 7.12
N PHE A 457 28.68 -10.35 6.61
CA PHE A 457 29.78 -11.14 6.09
C PHE A 457 31.03 -10.84 6.91
N GLY A 458 31.90 -11.82 7.12
CA GLY A 458 33.21 -11.53 7.68
C GLY A 458 34.13 -10.83 6.70
N SER A 459 35.33 -10.50 7.16
CA SER A 459 36.30 -9.71 6.40
C SER A 459 36.71 -10.34 5.07
N GLU A 460 36.61 -11.66 4.94
CA GLU A 460 36.94 -12.42 3.72
C GLU A 460 35.70 -12.78 2.87
N GLY A 461 34.52 -12.25 3.19
CA GLY A 461 33.29 -12.46 2.45
C GLY A 461 32.52 -13.73 2.83
N GLU A 462 32.91 -14.40 3.92
CA GLU A 462 32.14 -15.51 4.45
C GLU A 462 30.83 -15.02 5.05
N TYR A 463 29.69 -15.55 4.60
CA TYR A 463 28.39 -15.22 5.19
C TYR A 463 28.36 -15.68 6.65
N ARG A 464 27.90 -14.80 7.54
CA ARG A 464 27.78 -15.09 8.97
C ARG A 464 26.33 -15.17 9.43
N ARG A 465 25.52 -14.16 9.09
CA ARG A 465 24.11 -14.06 9.53
C ARG A 465 23.32 -13.05 8.70
N SER A 466 22.00 -13.04 8.89
CA SER A 466 21.12 -12.00 8.36
C SER A 466 20.09 -11.56 9.38
N LEU A 467 19.78 -10.28 9.36
CA LEU A 467 18.69 -9.63 10.07
C LEU A 467 17.60 -9.28 9.05
N ARG A 468 16.34 -9.66 9.33
CA ARG A 468 15.21 -9.39 8.44
C ARG A 468 14.34 -8.26 8.94
N ILE A 469 14.12 -7.21 8.13
CA ILE A 469 13.19 -6.13 8.49
C ILE A 469 11.75 -6.64 8.33
N SER A 470 11.13 -7.02 9.44
CA SER A 470 9.72 -7.39 9.48
C SER A 470 8.91 -6.17 9.90
N MET A 471 8.11 -5.61 8.99
CA MET A 471 6.90 -4.91 9.43
C MET A 471 5.92 -5.98 9.92
N PRO A 472 5.15 -5.73 11.01
CA PRO A 472 3.97 -6.54 11.28
C PRO A 472 3.06 -6.41 10.06
N PHE A 473 3.03 -7.48 9.29
CA PHE A 473 2.27 -7.57 8.07
C PHE A 473 0.84 -7.87 8.51
N ALA A 474 -0.06 -6.89 8.41
CA ALA A 474 -1.48 -7.10 8.68
C ALA A 474 -2.11 -7.95 7.55
N TRP A 475 -1.78 -9.25 7.51
CA TRP A 475 -2.52 -10.27 6.76
C TRP A 475 -3.26 -11.15 7.75
N ASP A 476 -4.33 -10.61 8.33
CA ASP A 476 -5.31 -11.43 9.04
C ASP A 476 -6.58 -11.67 8.21
N THR A 477 -6.41 -11.74 6.88
CA THR A 477 -7.48 -12.09 5.94
C THR A 477 -7.15 -13.43 5.27
N GLY A 478 -7.70 -14.49 5.82
CA GLY A 478 -7.63 -15.84 5.26
C GLY A 478 -8.46 -16.03 3.98
N ASP A 479 -8.19 -15.27 2.91
CA ASP A 479 -8.65 -15.62 1.56
C ASP A 479 -7.80 -14.97 0.44
N VAL A 480 -6.93 -15.74 -0.20
CA VAL A 480 -5.97 -15.29 -1.25
C VAL A 480 -6.62 -15.21 -2.64
N ARG A 481 -7.95 -15.15 -2.75
CA ARG A 481 -8.64 -15.28 -4.05
C ARG A 481 -9.18 -13.98 -4.66
N GLN A 482 -9.07 -12.83 -4.00
CA GLN A 482 -9.66 -11.58 -4.54
C GLN A 482 -8.82 -10.31 -4.49
N ALA A 483 -7.54 -10.36 -4.11
CA ALA A 483 -6.70 -9.15 -4.14
C ALA A 483 -6.19 -8.84 -5.57
N GLY A 484 -6.99 -8.10 -6.33
CA GLY A 484 -6.49 -7.18 -7.38
C GLY A 484 -5.87 -5.90 -6.79
N VAL A 485 -5.44 -5.95 -5.53
CA VAL A 485 -4.87 -4.84 -4.76
C VAL A 485 -3.40 -5.18 -4.54
N GLY A 486 -2.51 -4.28 -4.98
CA GLY A 486 -1.07 -4.50 -4.91
C GLY A 486 -0.62 -4.93 -3.52
N LEU A 487 0.20 -5.98 -3.47
CA LEU A 487 0.95 -6.41 -2.29
C LEU A 487 1.55 -5.17 -1.59
N PRO A 488 1.52 -5.06 -0.24
CA PRO A 488 2.34 -4.08 0.46
C PRO A 488 3.77 -4.28 0.00
N VAL A 489 4.31 -3.30 -0.72
CA VAL A 489 5.64 -3.36 -1.30
C VAL A 489 6.61 -3.32 -0.12
N TYR A 490 7.27 -4.44 0.18
CA TYR A 490 8.50 -4.46 0.98
C TYR A 490 9.41 -3.34 0.45
N ARG A 491 9.55 -2.25 1.20
CA ARG A 491 10.51 -1.22 0.80
C ARG A 491 11.85 -1.53 1.45
N PRO A 492 12.93 -1.68 0.64
CA PRO A 492 14.23 -2.08 1.15
C PRO A 492 14.80 -1.05 2.15
N PRO A 493 15.68 -1.47 3.08
CA PRO A 493 16.49 -0.52 3.83
C PRO A 493 17.32 0.29 2.83
N VAL A 494 17.27 1.61 2.97
CA VAL A 494 17.89 2.58 2.05
C VAL A 494 19.24 3.08 2.54
N ALA A 495 19.47 3.01 3.85
CA ALA A 495 20.69 3.46 4.48
C ALA A 495 20.99 2.65 5.75
N LEU A 496 22.29 2.43 5.99
CA LEU A 496 22.82 1.58 7.04
C LEU A 496 24.03 2.26 7.69
N ARG A 497 24.05 2.45 9.02
CA ARG A 497 25.25 2.91 9.74
C ARG A 497 25.55 2.08 10.97
N MET A 498 26.80 1.66 11.10
CA MET A 498 27.31 1.03 12.32
C MET A 498 27.67 2.10 13.36
N LEU A 499 27.27 1.82 14.60
CA LEU A 499 27.56 2.62 15.78
C LEU A 499 28.55 1.87 16.68
N PRO A 500 29.28 2.58 17.56
CA PRO A 500 30.16 1.92 18.52
C PRO A 500 29.43 0.95 19.44
N GLY A 501 30.12 -0.14 19.81
CA GLY A 501 29.61 -1.19 20.68
C GLY A 501 28.53 -2.06 20.04
N ASP A 502 28.77 -2.56 18.83
CA ASP A 502 27.93 -3.58 18.16
C ASP A 502 26.46 -3.17 18.00
N ARG A 503 26.23 -1.92 17.56
CA ARG A 503 24.89 -1.39 17.27
C ARG A 503 24.78 -0.94 15.83
N LEU A 504 23.60 -1.15 15.26
CA LEU A 504 23.30 -0.88 13.86
C LEU A 504 22.09 0.06 13.75
N VAL A 505 22.21 1.08 12.92
CA VAL A 505 21.12 1.96 12.53
C VAL A 505 20.68 1.60 11.12
N ALA A 506 19.39 1.34 10.94
CA ALA A 506 18.80 1.06 9.65
C ALA A 506 17.59 1.97 9.38
N MET A 507 17.47 2.43 8.15
CA MET A 507 16.38 3.28 7.67
C MET A 507 15.74 2.68 6.42
N THR A 508 14.41 2.73 6.30
CA THR A 508 13.65 2.27 5.11
C THR A 508 12.90 3.45 4.47
N HIS A 509 12.42 3.29 3.23
CA HIS A 509 11.80 4.39 2.47
C HIS A 509 10.55 5.03 3.09
N ASP A 510 9.85 4.37 4.05
CA ASP A 510 8.59 4.86 4.62
C ASP A 510 8.46 4.60 6.14
N SER A 511 9.56 4.43 6.89
CA SER A 511 9.49 4.11 8.34
C SER A 511 10.40 4.97 9.20
N PRO A 512 10.12 5.07 10.52
CA PRO A 512 11.02 5.70 11.48
C PRO A 512 12.44 5.13 11.40
N LEU A 513 13.43 5.98 11.71
CA LEU A 513 14.79 5.55 12.02
C LEU A 513 14.74 4.48 13.12
N THR A 514 15.38 3.32 12.89
CA THR A 514 15.43 2.24 13.88
C THR A 514 16.87 1.91 14.26
N VAL A 515 17.08 1.67 15.56
CA VAL A 515 18.38 1.28 16.12
C VAL A 515 18.27 -0.13 16.66
N HIS A 516 19.20 -0.98 16.25
CA HIS A 516 19.23 -2.40 16.53
C HIS A 516 20.54 -2.78 17.22
N GLU A 517 20.46 -3.65 18.21
CA GLU A 517 21.63 -4.33 18.75
C GLU A 517 22.04 -5.47 17.81
N THR A 518 23.28 -5.50 17.29
CA THR A 518 23.66 -6.44 16.22
C THR A 518 23.73 -7.89 16.70
N MET A 519 23.95 -8.10 18.00
CA MET A 519 24.03 -9.43 18.62
C MET A 519 22.67 -10.05 18.91
N THR A 520 21.66 -9.24 19.26
CA THR A 520 20.34 -9.74 19.67
C THR A 520 19.23 -9.42 18.67
N GLY A 521 19.48 -8.52 17.70
CA GLY A 521 18.49 -8.04 16.74
C GLY A 521 17.40 -7.19 17.40
N ARG A 522 17.56 -6.92 18.70
CA ARG A 522 16.60 -6.19 19.50
C ARG A 522 16.59 -4.73 19.07
N ILE A 523 15.40 -4.22 18.80
CA ILE A 523 15.18 -2.78 18.66
C ILE A 523 15.42 -2.14 20.01
N LEU A 524 16.35 -1.19 20.06
CA LEU A 524 16.53 -0.37 21.24
C LEU A 524 15.45 0.71 21.25
N PRO A 525 14.70 0.87 22.36
CA PRO A 525 13.69 1.90 22.47
C PRO A 525 14.33 3.28 22.38
N LEU A 526 13.79 4.14 21.52
CA LEU A 526 14.14 5.56 21.46
C LEU A 526 13.51 6.25 22.69
N SER A 527 14.20 7.22 23.29
CA SER A 527 14.00 7.71 24.67
C SER A 527 12.68 8.41 24.95
N GLN A 528 11.83 8.60 23.94
CA GLN A 528 10.46 9.08 24.09
C GLN A 528 9.57 8.28 23.14
N GLY A 529 8.42 7.78 23.61
CA GLY A 529 7.50 6.90 22.87
C GLY A 529 6.82 7.48 21.62
N GLN A 530 7.50 8.35 20.87
CA GLN A 530 7.16 8.72 19.50
C GLN A 530 7.95 7.82 18.54
N ALA A 531 7.26 7.00 17.75
CA ALA A 531 7.83 6.57 16.48
C ALA A 531 8.12 7.85 15.68
N PHE A 532 9.38 8.12 15.33
CA PHE A 532 9.72 9.31 14.54
C PHE A 532 9.02 9.22 13.18
N SER A 533 7.92 9.95 13.01
CA SER A 533 7.38 10.23 11.69
C SER A 533 8.38 11.13 10.99
N LEU A 534 9.38 10.53 10.33
CA LEU A 534 10.13 11.26 9.32
C LEU A 534 9.10 11.82 8.32
N PRO A 535 9.25 13.07 7.89
CA PRO A 535 8.37 13.60 6.86
C PRO A 535 8.41 12.69 5.61
N GLU A 536 7.28 12.45 4.95
CA GLU A 536 7.26 11.61 3.74
C GLU A 536 8.25 12.14 2.69
N GLY A 537 9.18 11.29 2.26
CA GLY A 537 10.25 11.65 1.33
C GLY A 537 10.66 10.50 0.42
N ARG A 538 11.22 10.82 -0.76
CA ARG A 538 11.63 9.81 -1.76
C ARG A 538 13.10 9.39 -1.62
N HIS A 539 13.93 10.23 -1.00
CA HIS A 539 15.37 10.03 -0.88
C HIS A 539 15.83 10.30 0.55
N TYR A 540 16.64 9.39 1.08
CA TYR A 540 17.18 9.49 2.43
C TYR A 540 18.71 9.30 2.42
N HIS A 541 19.44 10.15 3.15
CA HIS A 541 20.86 9.97 3.41
C HIS A 541 21.13 9.97 4.91
N LEU A 542 22.04 9.10 5.34
CA LEU A 542 22.46 8.96 6.74
C LEU A 542 23.96 9.23 6.85
N ALA A 543 24.34 10.18 7.71
CA ALA A 543 25.73 10.45 8.05
C ALA A 543 25.92 10.41 9.57
N ARG A 544 27.14 10.10 10.00
CA ARG A 544 27.53 10.02 11.42
C ARG A 544 28.71 10.97 11.63
N ASP A 545 28.74 11.67 12.74
CA ASP A 545 29.96 12.37 13.16
C ASP A 545 30.95 11.43 13.87
N GLY A 546 32.16 11.90 14.15
CA GLY A 546 33.14 11.13 14.93
C GLY A 546 32.72 10.82 16.38
N ARG A 547 31.61 11.40 16.88
CA ARG A 547 31.18 11.41 18.29
C ARG A 547 29.84 10.71 18.57
N VAL A 548 29.27 9.99 17.59
CA VAL A 548 28.08 9.12 17.66
C VAL A 548 26.75 9.79 17.30
N ASP A 549 26.72 11.09 16.96
CA ASP A 549 25.50 11.76 16.50
C ASP A 549 25.16 11.39 15.05
N LEU A 550 23.86 11.34 14.74
CA LEU A 550 23.34 10.97 13.43
C LEU A 550 22.67 12.15 12.74
N TYR A 551 22.98 12.31 11.45
CA TYR A 551 22.38 13.30 10.57
C TYR A 551 21.58 12.59 9.48
N VAL A 552 20.32 12.97 9.31
CA VAL A 552 19.41 12.42 8.31
C VAL A 552 19.01 13.54 7.36
N SER A 553 19.18 13.34 6.06
CA SER A 553 18.50 14.19 5.06
C SER A 553 17.29 13.47 4.47
N VAL A 554 16.23 14.23 4.23
CA VAL A 554 14.99 13.77 3.60
C VAL A 554 14.76 14.66 2.38
N GLY A 555 14.50 14.05 1.22
CA GLY A 555 14.10 14.76 -0.01
C GLY A 555 12.60 14.63 -0.26
N GLY A 556 11.92 15.69 -0.73
CA GLY A 556 10.49 15.67 -1.03
C GLY A 556 9.81 16.98 -0.66
N ALA A 557 8.49 16.93 -0.41
CA ALA A 557 7.69 18.10 -0.01
C ALA A 557 8.16 18.71 1.34
N ASN A 558 8.83 17.91 2.17
CA ASN A 558 9.35 18.29 3.47
C ASN A 558 10.87 18.18 3.52
N ALA A 559 11.58 18.69 2.50
CA ALA A 559 13.03 18.50 2.43
C ALA A 559 13.81 19.25 3.52
N GLY A 560 14.75 18.56 4.14
CA GLY A 560 15.53 19.11 5.26
C GLY A 560 16.67 18.19 5.72
N VAL A 561 17.39 18.64 6.75
CA VAL A 561 18.38 17.86 7.48
C VAL A 561 18.02 17.88 8.97
N TRP A 562 18.01 16.72 9.61
CA TRP A 562 17.69 16.53 11.03
C TRP A 562 18.87 15.91 11.76
N LYS A 563 19.03 16.31 13.03
CA LYS A 563 20.07 15.78 13.92
C LYS A 563 19.44 14.96 15.04
N TYR A 564 20.07 13.82 15.32
CA TYR A 564 19.74 12.93 16.42
C TYR A 564 20.98 12.77 17.30
N ARG A 565 20.87 13.18 18.57
CA ARG A 565 21.95 13.04 19.55
C ARG A 565 21.89 11.68 20.22
N SER A 566 23.05 11.05 20.35
CA SER A 566 23.16 9.82 21.14
C SER A 566 23.03 10.14 22.64
N THR A 567 22.14 9.45 23.35
CA THR A 567 21.96 9.61 24.81
C THR A 567 22.93 8.76 25.63
N GLY A 568 23.80 7.99 24.99
CA GLY A 568 24.72 7.05 25.64
C GLY A 568 24.08 5.74 26.13
N VAL A 569 22.76 5.69 26.35
CA VAL A 569 22.02 4.49 26.85
C VAL A 569 21.34 3.71 25.72
N GLY A 570 21.81 3.84 24.49
CA GLY A 570 21.24 3.15 23.33
C GLY A 570 19.96 3.77 22.78
N ALA A 571 19.62 4.98 23.22
CA ALA A 571 18.54 5.79 22.66
C ALA A 571 19.10 7.04 21.98
N PHE A 572 18.39 7.54 20.98
CA PHE A 572 18.68 8.82 20.33
C PHE A 572 17.59 9.82 20.65
N ASP A 573 17.99 11.02 21.09
CA ASP A 573 17.09 12.14 21.26
C ASP A 573 17.10 12.98 19.98
N PHE A 574 15.90 13.34 19.51
CA PHE A 574 15.77 14.32 18.44
C PHE A 574 16.15 15.70 18.98
N GLU A 575 17.23 16.27 18.46
CA GLU A 575 17.72 17.58 18.88
C GLU A 575 16.99 18.73 18.19
N GLY A 576 16.37 18.45 17.05
CA GLY A 576 15.73 19.46 16.22
C GLY A 576 16.10 19.36 14.75
N GLU A 577 15.49 20.26 13.99
CA GLU A 577 15.80 20.48 12.57
C GLU A 577 17.09 21.31 12.45
N VAL A 578 18.09 20.78 11.72
CA VAL A 578 19.35 21.50 11.44
C VAL A 578 19.06 22.61 10.43
N LYS A 579 18.24 22.34 9.41
CA LYS A 579 17.74 23.32 8.44
C LYS A 579 16.55 22.80 7.61
N SER A 580 15.42 23.53 7.59
CA SER A 580 14.34 23.34 6.59
C SER A 580 14.57 24.19 5.35
N ASN A 581 14.12 23.69 4.21
CA ASN A 581 13.86 24.53 3.05
C ASN A 581 12.34 24.63 2.82
N ARG A 582 11.69 25.68 3.35
CA ARG A 582 10.23 25.93 3.19
C ARG A 582 9.83 26.41 1.78
N LEU A 583 10.73 26.39 0.81
CA LEU A 583 10.55 27.01 -0.51
C LEU A 583 9.90 26.12 -1.59
N GLY A 584 9.45 24.90 -1.25
CA GLY A 584 8.77 24.01 -2.19
C GLY A 584 9.72 23.42 -3.25
N THR A 585 9.69 22.09 -3.40
CA THR A 585 10.34 21.30 -4.48
C THR A 585 11.87 21.26 -4.53
N ILE A 586 12.54 21.08 -3.38
CA ILE A 586 14.01 21.04 -3.35
C ILE A 586 14.51 19.75 -2.68
N GLU A 587 14.87 18.73 -3.47
CA GLU A 587 15.42 17.46 -2.96
C GLU A 587 16.83 17.65 -2.38
N ALA A 588 17.09 17.08 -1.18
CA ALA A 588 18.43 16.95 -0.63
C ALA A 588 19.08 15.64 -1.11
N GLU A 589 20.14 15.70 -1.92
CA GLU A 589 20.70 14.53 -2.63
C GLU A 589 22.08 14.05 -2.13
N GLY A 590 22.72 14.87 -1.28
CA GLY A 590 24.03 14.60 -0.72
C GLY A 590 24.12 15.11 0.71
N LEU A 591 24.73 14.31 1.59
CA LEU A 591 24.96 14.62 3.00
C LEU A 591 26.30 13.99 3.41
N VAL A 592 27.20 14.79 3.98
CA VAL A 592 28.48 14.34 4.56
C VAL A 592 28.84 15.19 5.78
N VAL A 593 29.56 14.60 6.73
CA VAL A 593 30.08 15.28 7.91
C VAL A 593 31.60 15.17 7.89
N ASP A 594 32.32 16.26 8.15
CA ASP A 594 33.80 16.27 8.20
C ASP A 594 34.34 15.80 9.57
N GLY A 595 35.68 15.76 9.71
CA GLY A 595 36.34 15.36 10.95
C GLY A 595 36.15 16.34 12.12
N ALA A 596 35.78 17.59 11.83
CA ALA A 596 35.50 18.62 12.84
C ALA A 596 34.03 18.61 13.32
N GLY A 597 33.15 17.85 12.64
CA GLY A 597 31.72 17.76 12.93
C GLY A 597 30.84 18.76 12.17
N ARG A 598 31.38 19.44 11.15
CA ARG A 598 30.58 20.30 10.27
C ARG A 598 29.78 19.46 9.29
N VAL A 599 28.58 19.91 8.98
CA VAL A 599 27.62 19.19 8.16
C VAL A 599 27.51 19.87 6.80
N TYR A 600 27.70 19.10 5.73
CA TYR A 600 27.64 19.55 4.34
C TYR A 600 26.51 18.83 3.64
N PHE A 601 25.63 19.56 2.97
CA PHE A 601 24.52 18.98 2.21
C PHE A 601 24.17 19.79 0.98
N THR A 602 23.59 19.12 -0.03
CA THR A 602 23.20 19.74 -1.29
C THR A 602 21.69 19.79 -1.48
N TYR A 603 21.23 20.84 -2.16
CA TYR A 603 19.83 21.06 -2.55
C TYR A 603 19.71 21.28 -4.06
N ARG A 604 18.71 20.69 -4.74
CA ARG A 604 18.35 21.09 -6.11
C ARG A 604 17.67 22.47 -6.13
N PRO A 605 17.91 23.35 -7.13
CA PRO A 605 18.62 23.09 -8.39
C PRO A 605 20.15 23.33 -8.37
N GLY A 606 20.83 23.29 -7.21
CA GLY A 606 22.30 23.37 -7.13
C GLY A 606 22.78 24.32 -6.05
N ARG A 607 22.65 23.95 -4.78
CA ARG A 607 23.14 24.74 -3.65
C ARG A 607 23.89 23.84 -2.69
N LEU A 608 25.11 24.22 -2.31
CA LEU A 608 25.86 23.62 -1.21
C LEU A 608 25.57 24.41 0.07
N VAL A 609 25.14 23.72 1.12
CA VAL A 609 24.88 24.30 2.43
C VAL A 609 25.84 23.68 3.44
N ILE A 610 26.44 24.53 4.26
CA ILE A 610 27.40 24.17 5.29
C ILE A 610 26.89 24.70 6.62
N THR A 611 26.74 23.83 7.61
CA THR A 611 26.31 24.19 8.96
C THR A 611 27.27 23.66 9.99
N GLU A 612 27.33 24.34 11.13
CA GLU A 612 27.95 23.78 12.33
C GLU A 612 27.11 22.59 12.85
N ALA A 613 27.68 21.80 13.75
CA ALA A 613 27.03 20.62 14.32
C ALA A 613 25.70 20.94 15.05
N ASN A 614 25.51 22.18 15.50
CA ASN A 614 24.31 22.69 16.16
C ASN A 614 23.23 23.22 15.18
N GLY A 615 23.49 23.17 13.86
CA GLY A 615 22.60 23.67 12.82
C GLY A 615 22.75 25.15 12.46
N GLU A 616 23.66 25.88 13.11
CA GLU A 616 23.96 27.24 12.70
C GLU A 616 24.56 27.27 11.29
N LEU A 617 24.02 28.15 10.44
CA LEU A 617 24.50 28.29 9.07
C LEU A 617 25.91 28.90 9.08
N VAL A 618 26.88 28.13 8.60
CA VAL A 618 28.22 28.65 8.29
C VAL A 618 28.16 29.38 6.95
N GLN A 619 27.66 28.69 5.91
CA GLN A 619 27.61 29.25 4.57
C GLN A 619 26.58 28.55 3.69
N SER A 620 26.06 29.28 2.71
CA SER A 620 25.34 28.74 1.56
C SER A 620 26.03 29.20 0.29
N VAL A 621 26.31 28.28 -0.63
CA VAL A 621 26.96 28.53 -1.92
C VAL A 621 26.01 28.09 -3.02
N ASP A 622 25.51 29.05 -3.79
CA ASP A 622 24.71 28.76 -4.98
C ASP A 622 25.63 28.32 -6.14
N TYR A 623 25.24 27.25 -6.81
CA TYR A 623 25.89 26.69 -7.98
C TYR A 623 24.89 26.66 -9.14
N THR A 624 25.17 27.46 -10.16
CA THR A 624 24.31 27.62 -11.35
C THR A 624 24.75 26.77 -12.54
N GLY A 625 25.67 25.82 -12.33
CA GLY A 625 26.17 24.95 -13.40
C GLY A 625 25.23 23.78 -13.73
N ARG A 626 25.73 22.79 -14.47
CA ARG A 626 24.90 21.83 -15.22
C ARG A 626 24.22 20.80 -14.31
N GLU A 627 22.88 20.78 -14.30
CA GLU A 627 22.02 19.79 -13.65
C GLU A 627 22.22 19.59 -12.12
N GLY A 628 22.63 20.64 -11.40
CA GLY A 628 22.66 20.67 -9.93
C GLY A 628 23.70 19.76 -9.27
N LEU A 629 23.75 19.77 -7.94
CA LEU A 629 24.72 19.03 -7.12
C LEU A 629 24.07 17.81 -6.46
N ARG A 630 24.67 16.62 -6.61
CA ARG A 630 24.10 15.36 -6.13
C ARG A 630 24.85 14.77 -4.94
N ARG A 631 25.99 14.11 -5.18
CA ARG A 631 26.79 13.42 -4.15
C ARG A 631 27.88 14.33 -3.62
N LEU A 632 28.22 14.20 -2.34
CA LEU A 632 29.29 14.95 -1.69
C LEU A 632 30.37 14.02 -1.15
N ALA A 633 31.60 14.51 -1.17
CA ALA A 633 32.70 14.00 -0.35
C ALA A 633 33.52 15.18 0.16
N VAL A 634 33.97 15.10 1.40
CA VAL A 634 34.78 16.14 2.05
C VAL A 634 36.06 15.51 2.56
N THR A 635 37.19 16.22 2.43
CA THR A 635 38.43 15.78 3.07
C THR A 635 38.30 15.86 4.59
N PRO A 636 39.00 15.00 5.37
CA PRO A 636 38.84 14.97 6.82
C PRO A 636 39.09 16.31 7.54
N ASP A 637 39.98 17.13 6.98
CA ASP A 637 40.31 18.48 7.45
C ASP A 637 39.32 19.58 6.99
N GLY A 638 38.32 19.22 6.20
CA GLY A 638 37.34 20.14 5.63
C GLY A 638 37.89 21.04 4.53
N GLU A 639 39.14 20.87 4.10
CA GLU A 639 39.77 21.75 3.12
C GLU A 639 39.07 21.69 1.76
N TRP A 640 38.77 20.49 1.26
CA TRP A 640 38.15 20.29 -0.03
C TRP A 640 36.77 19.64 0.10
N VAL A 641 35.78 20.24 -0.56
CA VAL A 641 34.43 19.67 -0.72
C VAL A 641 34.21 19.39 -2.20
N PHE A 642 34.02 18.12 -2.54
CA PHE A 642 33.74 17.68 -3.90
C PHE A 642 32.26 17.37 -4.05
N ALA A 643 31.67 17.78 -5.17
CA ALA A 643 30.30 17.42 -5.50
C ALA A 643 30.20 16.87 -6.93
N ALA A 644 29.54 15.71 -7.08
CA ALA A 644 29.16 15.19 -8.39
C ALA A 644 27.95 15.97 -8.94
N THR A 645 27.97 16.30 -10.23
CA THR A 645 26.85 17.01 -10.86
C THR A 645 25.82 16.04 -11.46
N GLY A 646 24.64 16.53 -11.84
CA GLY A 646 23.64 15.71 -12.54
C GLY A 646 24.10 15.23 -13.92
N ALA A 647 24.93 16.05 -14.58
CA ALA A 647 25.61 15.73 -15.83
C ALA A 647 26.99 15.05 -15.58
N PRO A 648 27.68 14.56 -16.62
CA PRO A 648 29.06 14.09 -16.51
C PRO A 648 30.06 15.18 -16.06
N GLY A 649 30.18 15.38 -14.75
CA GLY A 649 31.12 16.37 -14.20
C GLY A 649 31.29 16.28 -12.68
N LEU A 650 32.31 16.97 -12.20
CA LEU A 650 32.66 17.12 -10.79
C LEU A 650 33.03 18.57 -10.50
N VAL A 651 32.57 19.10 -9.39
CA VAL A 651 32.95 20.42 -8.88
C VAL A 651 33.71 20.30 -7.57
N ALA A 652 34.65 21.23 -7.35
CA ALA A 652 35.40 21.32 -6.10
C ALA A 652 35.26 22.71 -5.48
N PHE A 653 34.95 22.73 -4.18
CA PHE A 653 34.91 23.92 -3.35
C PHE A 653 36.04 23.87 -2.32
N ARG A 654 36.64 25.03 -2.03
CA ARG A 654 37.66 25.19 -0.99
C ARG A 654 37.51 26.56 -0.33
N PRO A 655 37.77 26.72 0.97
CA PRO A 655 37.73 28.02 1.63
C PRO A 655 38.76 28.99 1.03
N ASP A 656 38.37 30.26 0.93
CA ASP A 656 39.26 31.38 0.63
C ASP A 656 40.04 31.82 1.88
N ALA A 657 40.86 32.87 1.75
CA ALA A 657 41.64 33.40 2.87
C ALA A 657 40.78 33.90 4.06
N ASN A 658 39.48 34.10 3.86
CA ASN A 658 38.52 34.49 4.90
C ASN A 658 37.70 33.29 5.42
N GLY A 659 38.06 32.06 5.04
CA GLY A 659 37.34 30.85 5.44
C GLY A 659 36.02 30.62 4.71
N ARG A 660 35.72 31.37 3.64
CA ARG A 660 34.48 31.19 2.84
C ARG A 660 34.73 30.20 1.71
N TYR A 661 33.94 29.13 1.66
CA TYR A 661 33.98 28.16 0.56
C TYR A 661 33.59 28.83 -0.74
N VAL A 662 34.47 28.72 -1.74
CA VAL A 662 34.25 29.21 -3.10
C VAL A 662 34.46 28.07 -4.09
N LEU A 663 33.74 28.10 -5.21
CA LEU A 663 33.98 27.18 -6.32
C LEU A 663 35.39 27.42 -6.85
N LYS A 664 36.24 26.39 -6.82
CA LYS A 664 37.62 26.46 -7.33
C LYS A 664 37.69 26.06 -8.79
N TRP A 665 37.07 24.95 -9.13
CA TRP A 665 37.01 24.46 -10.50
C TRP A 665 35.81 23.54 -10.71
N GLU A 666 35.40 23.46 -11.97
CA GLU A 666 34.43 22.51 -12.49
C GLU A 666 35.11 21.73 -13.62
N GLN A 667 35.08 20.41 -13.54
CA GLN A 667 35.70 19.53 -14.53
C GLN A 667 34.64 18.65 -15.17
N ASN A 668 34.56 18.70 -16.50
CA ASN A 668 33.78 17.75 -17.28
C ASN A 668 34.45 16.38 -17.23
N LEU A 669 33.64 15.34 -17.00
CA LEU A 669 34.09 13.96 -16.96
C LEU A 669 33.48 13.19 -18.14
N PRO A 670 34.15 12.15 -18.65
CA PRO A 670 33.66 11.38 -19.80
C PRO A 670 32.41 10.54 -19.49
N ALA A 671 32.11 10.30 -18.22
CA ALA A 671 30.89 9.66 -17.75
C ALA A 671 30.42 10.27 -16.44
N ARG A 672 29.13 10.11 -16.13
CA ARG A 672 28.53 10.58 -14.88
C ARG A 672 29.11 9.84 -13.68
N VAL A 673 29.40 10.57 -12.62
CA VAL A 673 29.88 10.01 -11.35
C VAL A 673 28.69 9.51 -10.55
N THR A 674 28.69 8.22 -10.21
CA THR A 674 27.61 7.56 -9.45
C THR A 674 27.98 7.33 -7.99
N ALA A 675 29.28 7.22 -7.69
CA ALA A 675 29.81 7.09 -6.34
C ALA A 675 31.08 7.93 -6.17
N LEU A 676 31.27 8.49 -4.98
CA LEU A 676 32.33 9.45 -4.64
C LEU A 676 32.81 9.17 -3.20
N ALA A 677 34.11 9.04 -2.98
CA ALA A 677 34.69 8.95 -1.63
C ALA A 677 36.12 9.53 -1.58
N ILE A 678 36.61 9.80 -0.36
CA ILE A 678 38.02 10.11 -0.08
C ILE A 678 38.65 8.87 0.55
N SER A 679 39.77 8.41 -0.01
CA SER A 679 40.56 7.33 0.58
C SER A 679 41.30 7.81 1.84
N SER A 680 41.74 6.89 2.71
CA SER A 680 42.62 7.19 3.84
C SER A 680 43.93 7.90 3.47
N GLU A 681 44.42 7.74 2.23
CA GLU A 681 45.58 8.46 1.68
C GLU A 681 45.23 9.88 1.15
N GLY A 682 44.02 10.37 1.39
CA GLY A 682 43.55 11.70 0.93
C GLY A 682 43.24 11.79 -0.57
N ARG A 683 43.26 10.68 -1.30
CA ARG A 683 42.90 10.64 -2.73
C ARG A 683 41.40 10.65 -2.96
N LEU A 684 40.97 11.26 -4.05
CA LEU A 684 39.58 11.26 -4.50
C LEU A 684 39.31 10.00 -5.34
N VAL A 685 38.22 9.30 -5.04
CA VAL A 685 37.85 8.06 -5.76
C VAL A 685 36.49 8.23 -6.41
N LEU A 686 36.42 7.98 -7.71
CA LEU A 686 35.22 8.15 -8.53
C LEU A 686 34.75 6.80 -9.08
N GLY A 687 33.47 6.48 -8.90
CA GLY A 687 32.77 5.42 -9.62
C GLY A 687 31.92 6.00 -10.75
N PHE A 688 31.97 5.38 -11.94
CA PHE A 688 31.34 5.90 -13.15
C PHE A 688 30.09 5.13 -13.56
N GLU A 689 29.17 5.81 -14.26
CA GLU A 689 27.98 5.17 -14.83
C GLU A 689 28.30 4.22 -15.98
N LYS A 690 29.32 4.56 -16.75
CA LYS A 690 29.85 3.74 -17.83
C LYS A 690 31.37 3.65 -17.64
N PRO A 691 31.99 2.51 -17.99
CA PRO A 691 33.44 2.39 -17.92
C PRO A 691 34.13 3.51 -18.69
N VAL A 692 35.07 4.19 -18.04
CA VAL A 692 35.92 5.22 -18.63
C VAL A 692 37.28 4.60 -18.86
N GLU A 693 37.74 4.55 -20.11
CA GLU A 693 39.00 3.86 -20.48
C GLU A 693 39.00 2.38 -20.02
N GLY A 694 37.83 1.74 -20.06
CA GLY A 694 37.66 0.35 -19.62
C GLY A 694 37.56 0.19 -18.10
N LEU A 695 37.46 1.28 -17.32
CA LEU A 695 37.46 1.22 -15.85
C LEU A 695 36.15 1.69 -15.22
N ALA A 696 35.62 0.92 -14.27
CA ALA A 696 34.38 1.27 -13.54
C ALA A 696 34.63 2.24 -12.37
N VAL A 697 35.81 2.17 -11.76
CA VAL A 697 36.25 3.03 -10.64
C VAL A 697 37.68 3.49 -10.90
N ARG A 698 37.97 4.74 -10.54
CA ARG A 698 39.29 5.35 -10.71
C ARG A 698 39.64 6.27 -9.55
N THR A 699 40.92 6.29 -9.17
CA THR A 699 41.45 7.21 -8.16
C THR A 699 42.15 8.42 -8.79
N TYR A 700 42.06 9.56 -8.11
CA TYR A 700 42.57 10.85 -8.55
C TYR A 700 43.31 11.55 -7.41
N THR A 701 44.42 12.19 -7.74
CA THR A 701 45.03 13.22 -6.90
C THR A 701 44.32 14.53 -7.17
N VAL A 702 43.99 15.24 -6.09
CA VAL A 702 43.40 16.58 -6.15
C VAL A 702 44.52 17.58 -6.34
N GLU A 703 44.42 18.41 -7.38
CA GLU A 703 45.33 19.52 -7.65
C GLU A 703 44.58 20.86 -7.57
N GLU A 704 45.32 21.96 -7.44
CA GLU A 704 44.74 23.31 -7.27
C GLU A 704 43.73 23.68 -8.38
N ASN A 705 43.96 23.18 -9.61
CA ASN A 705 43.17 23.53 -10.80
C ASN A 705 42.50 22.32 -11.47
N GLY A 706 42.36 21.18 -10.80
CA GLY A 706 41.66 20.02 -11.36
C GLY A 706 42.07 18.68 -10.75
N LEU A 707 41.83 17.61 -11.50
CA LEU A 707 42.15 16.25 -11.10
C LEU A 707 43.26 15.65 -11.97
N ARG A 708 44.19 14.94 -11.32
CA ARG A 708 45.16 14.07 -12.00
C ARG A 708 44.87 12.60 -11.69
N ALA A 709 44.56 11.83 -12.72
CA ALA A 709 44.33 10.39 -12.58
C ALA A 709 45.59 9.66 -12.08
N GLN A 710 45.42 8.73 -11.14
CA GLN A 710 46.49 7.84 -10.67
C GLN A 710 45.99 6.40 -10.45
N GLY A 711 46.81 5.43 -10.85
CA GLY A 711 47.18 4.22 -10.08
C GLY A 711 46.18 3.09 -9.81
N LEU A 712 44.90 3.33 -9.50
CA LEU A 712 43.93 2.26 -9.21
C LEU A 712 42.83 2.21 -10.27
N SER A 713 42.63 1.00 -10.79
CA SER A 713 41.86 0.70 -11.97
C SER A 713 41.07 -0.58 -11.72
N ILE A 714 39.74 -0.50 -11.63
CA ILE A 714 38.90 -1.71 -11.72
C ILE A 714 38.56 -1.91 -13.20
N PRO A 715 39.06 -2.97 -13.87
CA PRO A 715 38.60 -3.29 -15.22
C PRO A 715 37.09 -3.49 -15.19
N ALA A 716 36.38 -2.94 -16.16
CA ALA A 716 35.03 -3.37 -16.45
C ALA A 716 35.10 -4.87 -16.77
N LEU A 717 34.55 -5.71 -15.90
CA LEU A 717 34.37 -7.14 -16.18
C LEU A 717 33.63 -7.24 -17.53
N GLU A 718 34.35 -7.65 -18.58
CA GLU A 718 34.03 -7.42 -20.00
C GLU A 718 32.70 -8.05 -20.49
N SER A 719 31.93 -8.73 -19.61
CA SER A 719 30.67 -9.37 -19.99
C SER A 719 29.50 -9.24 -19.00
N GLU A 720 29.65 -8.56 -17.84
CA GLU A 720 28.66 -8.69 -16.75
C GLU A 720 28.19 -7.38 -16.10
N PHE A 721 28.61 -6.21 -16.60
CA PHE A 721 28.04 -4.94 -16.13
C PHE A 721 26.74 -4.61 -16.88
N PRO A 722 25.65 -4.23 -16.19
CA PRO A 722 24.45 -3.74 -16.85
C PRO A 722 24.81 -2.51 -17.69
N ARG A 723 24.15 -2.35 -18.85
CA ARG A 723 24.37 -1.21 -19.77
C ARG A 723 24.08 0.18 -19.14
N TYR A 724 23.67 0.21 -17.88
CA TYR A 724 23.31 1.38 -17.09
C TYR A 724 23.77 1.16 -15.64
N ALA A 725 24.64 2.00 -15.07
CA ALA A 725 24.88 1.95 -13.63
C ALA A 725 23.63 2.41 -12.87
N SER A 726 23.29 1.67 -11.82
CA SER A 726 22.18 1.98 -10.93
C SER A 726 22.45 3.26 -10.10
N PRO A 727 21.41 4.07 -9.78
CA PRO A 727 21.50 5.17 -8.81
C PRO A 727 21.99 4.75 -7.40
N THR A 728 22.08 3.43 -7.14
CA THR A 728 22.45 2.82 -5.86
C THR A 728 23.93 2.52 -5.72
N SER A 729 24.79 2.76 -6.73
CA SER A 729 26.24 2.54 -6.59
C SER A 729 26.80 3.28 -5.38
N LYS A 730 27.55 2.58 -4.53
CA LYS A 730 28.23 3.11 -3.35
C LYS A 730 29.71 2.81 -3.43
N LEU A 731 30.49 3.68 -2.81
CA LEU A 731 31.91 3.47 -2.59
C LEU A 731 32.20 3.78 -1.14
N LYS A 732 32.89 2.87 -0.45
CA LYS A 732 33.27 3.04 0.96
C LYS A 732 34.69 2.58 1.17
N GLU A 733 35.44 3.32 1.99
CA GLU A 733 36.76 2.94 2.44
C GLU A 733 36.67 2.35 3.84
N TYR A 734 37.38 1.24 4.08
CA TYR A 734 37.53 0.66 5.40
C TYR A 734 38.84 -0.12 5.50
N GLY A 735 39.61 0.12 6.57
CA GLY A 735 40.83 -0.63 6.86
C GLY A 735 41.92 -0.49 5.79
N GLY A 736 41.93 0.62 5.06
CA GLY A 736 42.81 0.83 3.91
C GLY A 736 42.32 0.14 2.64
N ALA A 737 41.16 -0.50 2.59
CA ALA A 737 40.59 -1.12 1.39
C ALA A 737 39.36 -0.34 0.88
N LEU A 738 39.13 -0.38 -0.44
CA LEU A 738 37.96 0.24 -1.07
C LEU A 738 36.93 -0.83 -1.42
N TYR A 739 35.69 -0.60 -1.02
CA TYR A 739 34.55 -1.46 -1.30
C TYR A 739 33.63 -0.74 -2.27
N TYR A 740 33.46 -1.33 -3.45
CA TYR A 740 32.60 -0.79 -4.49
C TYR A 740 31.36 -1.67 -4.66
N VAL A 741 30.20 -1.01 -4.66
CA VAL A 741 28.90 -1.65 -4.87
C VAL A 741 28.46 -1.40 -6.30
N SER A 742 28.16 -2.48 -7.02
CA SER A 742 27.54 -2.42 -8.33
C SER A 742 26.32 -3.33 -8.39
N GLU A 743 25.13 -2.70 -8.39
CA GLU A 743 23.81 -3.34 -8.30
C GLU A 743 23.69 -4.40 -7.20
N ASN A 744 24.12 -5.63 -7.49
CA ASN A 744 23.96 -6.79 -6.65
C ASN A 744 25.28 -7.32 -6.09
N ARG A 745 26.43 -6.76 -6.48
CA ARG A 745 27.75 -7.26 -6.05
C ARG A 745 28.52 -6.24 -5.23
N ILE A 746 29.35 -6.76 -4.33
CA ILE A 746 30.33 -5.97 -3.58
C ILE A 746 31.72 -6.52 -3.90
N VAL A 747 32.58 -5.63 -4.38
CA VAL A 747 33.99 -5.94 -4.65
C VAL A 747 34.88 -5.17 -3.68
N ARG A 748 35.87 -5.87 -3.11
CA ARG A 748 36.93 -5.31 -2.26
C ARG A 748 38.18 -5.11 -3.09
N LEU A 749 38.81 -3.96 -2.89
CA LEU A 749 40.01 -3.51 -3.59
C LEU A 749 41.07 -3.12 -2.58
N GLN A 750 42.31 -3.55 -2.82
CA GLN A 750 43.43 -3.17 -1.99
C GLN A 750 44.26 -2.09 -2.69
N PRO A 751 44.37 -0.87 -2.13
CA PRO A 751 45.22 0.20 -2.65
C PRO A 751 46.65 -0.29 -2.86
N GLY A 752 47.17 -0.11 -4.07
CA GLY A 752 48.52 -0.52 -4.46
C GLY A 752 48.63 -1.90 -5.11
N ASN A 753 47.57 -2.71 -5.17
CA ASN A 753 47.56 -4.01 -5.86
C ASN A 753 46.28 -4.22 -6.71
N PRO A 754 46.22 -3.67 -7.94
CA PRO A 754 45.02 -3.68 -8.79
C PRO A 754 44.55 -5.09 -9.22
N ASP A 755 45.41 -6.10 -9.15
CA ASP A 755 45.06 -7.49 -9.49
C ASP A 755 44.34 -8.24 -8.35
N GLN A 756 44.30 -7.66 -7.15
CA GLN A 756 43.71 -8.27 -5.96
C GLN A 756 42.26 -7.79 -5.74
N VAL A 757 41.42 -7.99 -6.76
CA VAL A 757 39.98 -7.74 -6.67
C VAL A 757 39.29 -8.99 -6.10
N ALA A 758 38.71 -8.88 -4.90
CA ALA A 758 37.94 -9.96 -4.29
C ALA A 758 36.44 -9.66 -4.39
N VAL A 759 35.67 -10.59 -4.93
CA VAL A 759 34.20 -10.54 -4.85
C VAL A 759 33.80 -10.98 -3.44
N VAL A 760 33.35 -10.04 -2.62
CA VAL A 760 33.01 -10.25 -1.21
C VAL A 760 31.53 -10.64 -1.06
N PHE A 761 30.70 -10.21 -2.02
CA PHE A 761 29.29 -10.58 -2.10
C PHE A 761 28.85 -10.74 -3.55
N ASP A 762 28.28 -11.90 -3.88
CA ASP A 762 27.60 -12.19 -5.15
C ASP A 762 26.34 -13.04 -4.87
N PRO A 763 25.13 -12.46 -4.93
CA PRO A 763 23.90 -13.22 -4.79
C PRO A 763 23.78 -14.06 -6.05
N SER A 764 24.06 -15.35 -5.93
CA SER A 764 24.05 -16.34 -7.02
C SER A 764 22.93 -16.04 -8.04
N PRO A 765 23.23 -16.01 -9.35
CA PRO A 765 22.32 -15.51 -10.38
C PRO A 765 21.09 -16.40 -10.67
N VAL A 766 20.85 -17.43 -9.86
CA VAL A 766 19.94 -18.54 -10.17
C VAL A 766 18.71 -18.47 -9.27
N GLU A 767 17.56 -18.12 -9.85
CA GLU A 767 16.27 -18.21 -9.17
C GLU A 767 15.91 -19.70 -9.01
N VAL A 768 16.22 -20.28 -7.85
CA VAL A 768 15.97 -21.69 -7.58
C VAL A 768 14.47 -21.93 -7.41
N SER A 769 13.90 -22.75 -8.29
CA SER A 769 12.48 -23.09 -8.31
C SER A 769 12.20 -24.34 -7.46
N SER A 770 13.02 -25.38 -7.59
CA SER A 770 12.97 -26.60 -6.78
C SER A 770 14.35 -27.22 -6.57
N LEU A 771 14.45 -28.18 -5.65
CA LEU A 771 15.65 -28.94 -5.34
C LEU A 771 15.36 -30.43 -5.13
N ALA A 772 16.35 -31.26 -5.41
CA ALA A 772 16.34 -32.69 -5.09
C ALA A 772 17.72 -33.19 -4.69
N PHE A 773 17.76 -34.20 -3.82
CA PHE A 773 18.98 -34.88 -3.43
C PHE A 773 19.13 -36.19 -4.21
N ALA A 774 20.32 -36.44 -4.71
CA ALA A 774 20.69 -37.74 -5.23
C ALA A 774 21.10 -38.68 -4.07
N PRO A 775 21.05 -40.02 -4.26
CA PRO A 775 21.43 -40.98 -3.22
C PRO A 775 22.86 -40.82 -2.70
N ASN A 776 23.77 -40.30 -3.53
CA ASN A 776 25.16 -40.01 -3.16
C ASN A 776 25.30 -38.71 -2.31
N GLY A 777 24.21 -37.97 -2.09
CA GLY A 777 24.17 -36.71 -1.34
C GLY A 777 24.40 -35.46 -2.19
N ASP A 778 24.56 -35.60 -3.50
CA ASP A 778 24.62 -34.44 -4.40
C ASP A 778 23.27 -33.71 -4.45
N LEU A 779 23.34 -32.40 -4.69
CA LEU A 779 22.18 -31.52 -4.76
C LEU A 779 21.92 -31.11 -6.21
N TYR A 780 20.67 -31.24 -6.64
CA TYR A 780 20.21 -30.77 -7.94
C TYR A 780 19.20 -29.64 -7.75
N LEU A 781 19.33 -28.57 -8.54
CA LEU A 781 18.50 -27.37 -8.48
C LEU A 781 17.86 -27.07 -9.83
N SER A 782 16.59 -26.70 -9.87
CA SER A 782 15.92 -26.20 -11.07
C SER A 782 15.83 -24.66 -11.07
N SER A 783 15.89 -24.03 -12.25
CA SER A 783 15.82 -22.57 -12.40
C SER A 783 15.26 -22.13 -13.76
N ASN A 784 14.61 -20.97 -13.77
CA ASN A 784 14.11 -20.30 -14.99
C ASN A 784 15.13 -19.37 -15.65
N TYR A 785 16.33 -19.29 -15.06
CA TYR A 785 17.42 -18.43 -15.51
C TYR A 785 18.72 -19.20 -15.61
N GLY A 786 19.41 -18.99 -16.73
CA GLY A 786 20.70 -19.57 -17.01
C GLY A 786 21.87 -18.76 -16.46
N PRO A 787 23.11 -19.28 -16.62
CA PRO A 787 24.33 -18.59 -16.19
C PRO A 787 24.48 -17.17 -16.76
N LYS A 788 23.94 -16.92 -17.96
CA LYS A 788 23.97 -15.61 -18.65
C LYS A 788 22.66 -14.82 -18.49
N ARG A 789 21.82 -15.16 -17.50
CA ARG A 789 20.42 -14.69 -17.34
C ARG A 789 19.56 -14.88 -18.59
N THR A 790 19.92 -15.83 -19.45
CA THR A 790 19.06 -16.30 -20.52
C THR A 790 17.85 -16.96 -19.89
N ARG A 791 16.67 -16.58 -20.37
CA ARG A 791 15.42 -17.14 -19.88
C ARG A 791 15.16 -18.46 -20.59
N ALA A 792 15.42 -19.56 -19.89
CA ALA A 792 15.22 -20.94 -20.32
C ALA A 792 15.12 -21.82 -19.07
N GLU A 793 14.74 -23.08 -19.24
CA GLU A 793 14.73 -24.06 -18.15
C GLU A 793 16.14 -24.62 -17.93
N PHE A 794 16.66 -24.51 -16.71
CA PHE A 794 17.98 -25.00 -16.33
C PHE A 794 17.91 -25.94 -15.13
N VAL A 795 18.76 -26.96 -15.17
CA VAL A 795 19.12 -27.80 -14.04
C VAL A 795 20.58 -27.55 -13.70
N TYR A 796 20.86 -27.41 -12.42
CA TYR A 796 22.19 -27.27 -11.86
C TYR A 796 22.50 -28.46 -10.96
N HIS A 797 23.74 -28.92 -11.01
CA HIS A 797 24.30 -29.93 -10.13
C HIS A 797 25.30 -29.26 -9.18
N CYS A 798 25.20 -29.61 -7.90
CA CYS A 798 26.12 -29.20 -6.86
C CYS A 798 26.67 -30.48 -6.22
N ALA A 799 27.95 -30.77 -6.47
CA ALA A 799 28.61 -31.93 -5.89
C ALA A 799 28.74 -31.76 -4.36
N ARG A 800 28.52 -32.84 -3.61
CA ARG A 800 28.67 -32.80 -2.15
C ARG A 800 30.16 -32.67 -1.77
N LYS A 801 30.44 -31.75 -0.84
CA LYS A 801 31.78 -31.50 -0.28
C LYS A 801 31.70 -31.39 1.25
N GLY A 802 31.91 -32.53 1.92
CA GLY A 802 31.73 -32.64 3.37
C GLY A 802 30.30 -32.32 3.78
N ASP A 803 30.15 -31.32 4.65
CA ASP A 803 28.85 -30.80 5.13
C ASP A 803 28.29 -29.66 4.25
N THR A 804 28.91 -29.40 3.10
CA THR A 804 28.54 -28.34 2.15
C THR A 804 28.44 -28.87 0.72
N TRP A 805 28.09 -28.01 -0.23
CA TRP A 805 28.06 -28.32 -1.66
C TRP A 805 28.95 -27.36 -2.44
N GLU A 806 29.51 -27.86 -3.54
CA GLU A 806 30.23 -27.04 -4.50
C GLU A 806 29.30 -26.07 -5.24
N LYS A 807 29.88 -25.07 -5.92
CA LYS A 807 29.11 -24.06 -6.66
C LYS A 807 28.22 -24.74 -7.72
N PRO A 808 26.99 -24.24 -7.96
CA PRO A 808 26.09 -24.83 -8.96
C PRO A 808 26.69 -24.82 -10.36
N VAL A 809 26.77 -26.00 -10.99
CA VAL A 809 27.20 -26.17 -12.38
C VAL A 809 25.99 -26.54 -13.22
N SER A 810 25.73 -25.79 -14.30
CA SER A 810 24.60 -26.12 -15.17
C SER A 810 24.86 -27.43 -15.91
N VAL A 811 23.95 -28.39 -15.75
CA VAL A 811 23.97 -29.69 -16.45
C VAL A 811 23.05 -29.72 -17.68
N SER A 812 22.39 -28.59 -17.95
CA SER A 812 21.53 -28.35 -19.12
C SER A 812 22.24 -27.64 -20.27
N GLY A 813 23.53 -27.33 -20.13
CA GLY A 813 24.31 -26.53 -21.08
C GLY A 813 23.97 -25.03 -21.04
N GLU A 814 24.66 -24.21 -21.84
CA GLU A 814 24.51 -22.74 -21.82
C GLU A 814 23.15 -22.24 -22.34
N GLN A 815 22.46 -23.05 -23.14
CA GLN A 815 21.21 -22.65 -23.81
C GLN A 815 19.94 -23.06 -23.07
N GLY A 816 20.05 -23.88 -22.02
CA GLY A 816 18.92 -24.46 -21.30
C GLY A 816 18.19 -25.55 -22.09
N ILE A 817 17.24 -26.22 -21.44
CA ILE A 817 16.52 -27.38 -21.98
C ILE A 817 15.46 -26.93 -22.99
N LEU A 818 14.71 -25.86 -22.68
CA LEU A 818 13.63 -25.34 -23.52
C LEU A 818 13.62 -23.81 -23.54
N LYS A 819 13.38 -23.23 -24.73
CA LYS A 819 13.42 -21.78 -24.99
C LYS A 819 12.05 -21.09 -25.02
N ASP A 820 10.96 -21.86 -25.17
CA ASP A 820 9.58 -21.36 -25.38
C ASP A 820 8.58 -21.90 -24.31
N PHE A 821 8.83 -21.62 -23.03
CA PHE A 821 8.07 -22.15 -21.88
C PHE A 821 7.11 -21.13 -21.25
N SER A 822 6.06 -21.61 -20.57
CA SER A 822 5.09 -20.77 -19.82
C SER A 822 5.55 -20.46 -18.38
N TYR A 823 5.06 -19.35 -17.83
CA TYR A 823 5.50 -18.66 -16.61
C TYR A 823 5.40 -19.40 -15.24
N GLU A 824 5.23 -20.73 -15.16
CA GLU A 824 4.86 -21.43 -13.91
C GLU A 824 5.71 -22.70 -13.61
N PRO A 825 5.90 -23.08 -12.33
CA PRO A 825 7.13 -23.69 -11.79
C PRO A 825 7.38 -25.18 -12.11
N PHE A 826 8.68 -25.53 -12.10
CA PHE A 826 9.24 -26.86 -12.37
C PHE A 826 9.72 -27.53 -11.09
N ASP A 827 9.30 -28.78 -10.87
CA ASP A 827 9.90 -29.65 -9.85
C ASP A 827 10.94 -30.58 -10.47
N VAL A 828 11.87 -31.06 -9.65
CA VAL A 828 12.95 -31.98 -10.03
C VAL A 828 12.96 -33.17 -9.08
N ALA A 829 13.19 -34.38 -9.60
CA ALA A 829 13.38 -35.59 -8.81
C ALA A 829 14.61 -36.34 -9.32
N VAL A 830 15.23 -37.17 -8.48
CA VAL A 830 16.41 -37.96 -8.84
C VAL A 830 16.19 -39.41 -8.40
N ASP A 831 16.44 -40.36 -9.30
CA ASP A 831 16.34 -41.79 -8.96
C ASP A 831 17.60 -42.36 -8.28
N GLU A 832 17.51 -43.63 -7.87
CA GLU A 832 18.60 -44.40 -7.24
C GLU A 832 19.84 -44.53 -8.13
N HIS A 833 19.72 -44.28 -9.43
CA HIS A 833 20.79 -44.36 -10.41
C HIS A 833 21.38 -42.99 -10.77
N GLY A 834 20.86 -41.89 -10.19
CA GLY A 834 21.27 -40.52 -10.48
C GLY A 834 20.65 -39.94 -11.75
N THR A 835 19.62 -40.58 -12.31
CA THR A 835 18.83 -40.00 -13.40
C THR A 835 18.00 -38.86 -12.85
N VAL A 836 18.13 -37.69 -13.47
CA VAL A 836 17.36 -36.50 -13.09
C VAL A 836 16.08 -36.44 -13.91
N TYR A 837 14.94 -36.46 -13.22
CA TYR A 837 13.61 -36.27 -13.78
C TYR A 837 13.23 -34.80 -13.64
N LEU A 838 12.87 -34.19 -14.76
CA LEU A 838 12.38 -32.83 -14.82
C LEU A 838 11.00 -32.82 -15.48
N ARG A 839 10.08 -32.07 -14.88
CA ARG A 839 8.80 -31.73 -15.50
C ARG A 839 8.93 -30.44 -16.30
N SER A 840 8.35 -30.35 -17.50
CA SER A 840 8.33 -29.12 -18.30
C SER A 840 7.02 -28.92 -19.10
N ASP A 841 6.64 -27.65 -19.31
CA ASP A 841 5.48 -27.20 -20.08
C ASP A 841 5.91 -26.34 -21.28
N VAL A 842 5.45 -26.69 -22.49
CA VAL A 842 5.63 -25.86 -23.69
C VAL A 842 4.38 -25.03 -23.93
N ALA A 843 4.51 -23.71 -24.00
CA ALA A 843 3.37 -22.78 -24.08
C ALA A 843 2.47 -23.02 -25.32
N ALA A 844 3.06 -23.47 -26.44
CA ALA A 844 2.36 -23.76 -27.69
C ALA A 844 1.53 -25.06 -27.66
N GLU A 845 1.82 -25.96 -26.73
CA GLU A 845 1.22 -27.30 -26.64
C GLU A 845 0.60 -27.54 -25.25
N TRP A 846 0.21 -26.45 -24.59
CA TRP A 846 -0.57 -26.51 -23.38
C TRP A 846 -1.87 -27.29 -23.65
N PRO A 847 -2.19 -28.35 -22.89
CA PRO A 847 -1.71 -28.61 -21.54
C PRO A 847 -1.11 -30.03 -21.32
N HIS A 848 0.00 -30.36 -21.97
CA HIS A 848 0.67 -31.67 -21.81
C HIS A 848 1.72 -31.68 -20.68
N MET A 849 1.71 -32.72 -19.82
CA MET A 849 2.75 -32.95 -18.81
C MET A 849 3.86 -33.87 -19.32
N ARG A 850 5.10 -33.35 -19.41
CA ARG A 850 6.25 -34.08 -19.98
C ARG A 850 7.35 -34.29 -18.96
N PHE A 851 8.00 -35.45 -19.06
CA PHE A 851 9.13 -35.83 -18.23
C PHE A 851 10.38 -35.93 -19.08
N PHE A 852 11.45 -35.31 -18.61
CA PHE A 852 12.79 -35.41 -19.19
C PHE A 852 13.70 -36.12 -18.20
N ALA A 853 14.48 -37.07 -18.70
CA ALA A 853 15.47 -37.81 -17.93
C ALA A 853 16.88 -37.46 -18.43
N ARG A 854 17.78 -37.11 -17.50
CA ARG A 854 19.23 -37.07 -17.78
C ARG A 854 19.83 -38.45 -17.59
N ARG A 855 20.21 -39.11 -18.68
CA ARG A 855 20.95 -40.38 -18.59
C ARG A 855 22.45 -40.10 -18.34
N ALA A 856 23.22 -41.12 -17.97
CA ALA A 856 24.66 -41.02 -17.67
C ALA A 856 25.51 -40.39 -18.80
N THR A 857 25.02 -40.36 -20.04
CA THR A 857 25.62 -39.69 -21.21
C THR A 857 25.58 -38.16 -21.14
N GLY A 858 24.85 -37.59 -20.17
CA GLY A 858 24.78 -36.17 -19.89
C GLY A 858 23.71 -35.39 -20.67
N GLU A 859 23.04 -36.06 -21.62
CA GLU A 859 21.97 -35.49 -22.43
C GLU A 859 20.60 -35.63 -21.72
N MET A 860 19.80 -34.56 -21.77
CA MET A 860 18.40 -34.55 -21.32
C MET A 860 17.50 -35.07 -22.45
N THR A 861 16.77 -36.15 -22.20
CA THR A 861 15.88 -36.78 -23.20
C THR A 861 14.44 -36.85 -22.69
N LYS A 862 13.44 -36.60 -23.54
CA LYS A 862 12.03 -36.79 -23.18
C LYS A 862 11.75 -38.28 -23.01
N VAL A 863 11.23 -38.67 -21.84
CA VAL A 863 10.92 -40.08 -21.52
C VAL A 863 9.44 -40.39 -21.45
N ALA A 864 8.58 -39.42 -21.15
CA ALA A 864 7.13 -39.63 -21.08
C ALA A 864 6.32 -38.36 -21.37
N ASP A 865 5.07 -38.55 -21.81
CA ASP A 865 4.03 -37.53 -22.01
C ASP A 865 2.70 -38.08 -21.46
N LEU A 866 2.23 -37.54 -20.34
CA LEU A 866 1.03 -38.02 -19.64
C LEU A 866 -0.28 -37.42 -20.19
N GLY A 867 -0.23 -36.66 -21.30
CA GLY A 867 -1.42 -35.99 -21.85
C GLY A 867 -1.97 -34.87 -20.94
N PRO A 868 -3.25 -34.47 -21.10
CA PRO A 868 -3.84 -33.35 -20.39
C PRO A 868 -4.17 -33.68 -18.93
N TRP A 869 -3.16 -33.67 -18.07
CA TRP A 869 -3.34 -33.69 -16.61
C TRP A 869 -3.67 -32.28 -16.10
N VAL A 870 -4.88 -31.81 -16.39
CA VAL A 870 -5.35 -30.43 -16.12
C VAL A 870 -6.59 -30.44 -15.25
N GLY A 871 -6.70 -29.46 -14.35
CA GLY A 871 -7.99 -29.11 -13.76
C GLY A 871 -8.27 -27.60 -13.84
N GLN A 872 -9.53 -27.26 -13.57
CA GLN A 872 -10.07 -25.90 -13.68
C GLN A 872 -9.80 -25.12 -12.37
N GLY A 873 -9.03 -24.03 -12.43
CA GLY A 873 -8.78 -23.14 -11.28
C GLY A 873 -7.80 -22.01 -11.59
N PRO A 874 -7.75 -20.95 -10.76
CA PRO A 874 -6.89 -19.78 -10.98
C PRO A 874 -5.37 -20.05 -10.82
N TRP A 875 -4.96 -21.28 -10.53
CA TRP A 875 -3.58 -21.66 -10.18
C TRP A 875 -3.17 -22.98 -10.86
N THR A 876 -3.14 -22.98 -12.19
CA THR A 876 -2.88 -24.16 -13.04
C THR A 876 -1.44 -24.69 -13.00
N GLY A 877 -0.53 -24.08 -12.22
CA GLY A 877 0.92 -24.31 -12.29
C GLY A 877 1.60 -24.99 -11.10
N TYR A 878 0.91 -25.36 -10.04
CA TYR A 878 1.55 -26.00 -8.87
C TYR A 878 1.64 -27.50 -9.03
N TYR A 879 2.86 -28.04 -9.19
CA TYR A 879 3.10 -29.47 -9.34
C TYR A 879 4.33 -29.89 -8.53
N GLY A 880 4.24 -31.07 -7.89
CA GLY A 880 5.32 -31.65 -7.09
C GLY A 880 5.66 -33.07 -7.54
N MET A 881 6.92 -33.48 -7.41
CA MET A 881 7.44 -34.79 -7.79
C MET A 881 8.29 -35.38 -6.66
N HIS A 882 8.18 -36.69 -6.45
CA HIS A 882 9.07 -37.41 -5.55
C HIS A 882 9.32 -38.82 -6.04
N TRP A 883 10.59 -39.23 -5.96
CA TRP A 883 11.01 -40.59 -6.25
C TRP A 883 11.13 -41.38 -4.94
N ASP A 884 10.52 -42.57 -4.87
CA ASP A 884 10.52 -43.36 -3.63
C ASP A 884 11.77 -44.24 -3.43
N GLY A 885 12.63 -44.35 -4.44
CA GLY A 885 13.81 -45.22 -4.42
C GLY A 885 13.51 -46.68 -4.78
N GLU A 886 12.26 -47.02 -5.12
CA GLU A 886 11.80 -48.37 -5.48
C GLU A 886 11.22 -48.42 -6.91
N GLY A 887 11.57 -47.45 -7.75
CA GLY A 887 11.14 -47.41 -9.16
C GLY A 887 9.84 -46.67 -9.42
N ARG A 888 9.28 -45.95 -8.42
CA ARG A 888 8.03 -45.19 -8.56
C ARG A 888 8.25 -43.70 -8.39
N LEU A 889 7.63 -42.93 -9.28
CA LEU A 889 7.56 -41.48 -9.23
C LEU A 889 6.15 -41.05 -8.85
N TYR A 890 6.05 -40.31 -7.74
CA TYR A 890 4.80 -39.76 -7.23
C TYR A 890 4.64 -38.30 -7.69
N LEU A 891 3.42 -37.93 -8.04
CA LEU A 891 3.06 -36.64 -8.62
C LEU A 891 1.93 -35.96 -7.83
N ALA A 892 2.11 -34.70 -7.47
CA ALA A 892 1.06 -33.83 -6.93
C ALA A 892 0.63 -32.81 -7.99
N GLY A 893 -0.67 -32.63 -8.19
CA GLY A 893 -1.20 -31.67 -9.15
C GLY A 893 -2.18 -30.69 -8.53
N GLY A 894 -1.73 -29.46 -8.32
CA GLY A 894 -2.51 -28.34 -7.79
C GLY A 894 -3.76 -28.08 -8.62
N GLY A 895 -3.57 -27.94 -9.95
CA GLY A 895 -4.66 -27.72 -10.89
C GLY A 895 -5.62 -28.90 -10.99
N THR A 896 -5.09 -30.13 -11.03
CA THR A 896 -5.89 -31.36 -11.11
C THR A 896 -6.55 -31.74 -9.80
N ARG A 897 -6.07 -31.22 -8.65
CA ARG A 897 -6.48 -31.61 -7.30
C ARG A 897 -6.34 -33.12 -7.07
N ALA A 898 -5.28 -33.70 -7.64
CA ALA A 898 -5.03 -35.13 -7.65
C ALA A 898 -3.60 -35.45 -7.22
N VAL A 899 -3.42 -36.70 -6.78
CA VAL A 899 -2.11 -37.32 -6.60
C VAL A 899 -2.06 -38.55 -7.50
N ALA A 900 -0.93 -38.78 -8.15
CA ALA A 900 -0.72 -39.91 -9.03
C ALA A 900 0.62 -40.59 -8.76
N CYS A 901 0.74 -41.84 -9.19
CA CYS A 901 1.97 -42.62 -9.16
C CYS A 901 2.22 -43.20 -10.55
N VAL A 902 3.45 -43.07 -11.03
CA VAL A 902 3.90 -43.57 -12.33
C VAL A 902 5.17 -44.40 -12.15
N ASP A 903 5.47 -45.28 -13.10
CA ASP A 903 6.77 -45.99 -13.14
C ASP A 903 7.89 -45.12 -13.75
N ALA A 904 9.12 -45.63 -13.75
CA ALA A 904 10.29 -44.99 -14.35
C ALA A 904 10.12 -44.59 -15.84
N GLY A 905 9.24 -45.28 -16.56
CA GLY A 905 8.90 -44.99 -17.96
C GLY A 905 7.76 -43.97 -18.11
N GLY A 906 7.24 -43.44 -17.00
CA GLY A 906 6.12 -42.51 -16.95
C GLY A 906 4.77 -43.16 -17.26
N LYS A 907 4.63 -44.49 -17.12
CA LYS A 907 3.32 -45.15 -17.22
C LYS A 907 2.55 -44.95 -15.92
N LEU A 908 1.31 -44.48 -16.03
CA LEU A 908 0.41 -44.31 -14.88
C LEU A 908 0.11 -45.65 -14.21
N LEU A 909 0.46 -45.77 -12.92
CA LEU A 909 0.14 -46.91 -12.06
C LEU A 909 -1.21 -46.68 -11.38
N TRP A 910 -1.42 -45.49 -10.79
CA TRP A 910 -2.71 -45.07 -10.24
C TRP A 910 -2.84 -43.54 -10.16
N GLU A 911 -4.09 -43.05 -10.13
CA GLU A 911 -4.44 -41.67 -9.82
C GLU A 911 -5.54 -41.67 -8.73
N ARG A 912 -5.49 -40.69 -7.83
CA ARG A 912 -6.48 -40.48 -6.76
C ARG A 912 -6.92 -39.03 -6.70
N ARG A 913 -8.24 -38.86 -6.60
CA ARG A 913 -8.92 -37.58 -6.33
C ARG A 913 -9.72 -37.78 -5.05
N MET A 914 -9.25 -37.20 -3.96
CA MET A 914 -9.89 -37.45 -2.67
C MET A 914 -11.35 -36.99 -2.66
N THR A 915 -12.22 -37.80 -2.08
CA THR A 915 -13.65 -37.50 -1.93
C THR A 915 -14.08 -37.55 -0.47
N ARG A 916 -15.31 -37.13 -0.17
CA ARG A 916 -15.87 -37.17 1.19
C ARG A 916 -16.24 -38.58 1.67
N GLU A 917 -16.21 -39.57 0.77
CA GLU A 917 -16.68 -40.94 1.04
C GLU A 917 -15.55 -41.88 1.51
N GLU A 918 -14.29 -41.44 1.43
CA GLU A 918 -13.10 -42.24 1.76
C GLU A 918 -12.77 -42.31 3.26
N GLY A 919 -13.50 -41.58 4.12
CA GLY A 919 -13.44 -41.70 5.57
C GLY A 919 -13.76 -40.41 6.34
N PRO A 920 -13.95 -40.47 7.67
CA PRO A 920 -14.15 -39.28 8.49
C PRO A 920 -12.98 -38.31 8.35
N GLY A 921 -13.21 -37.17 7.72
CA GLY A 921 -12.20 -36.13 7.50
C GLY A 921 -11.47 -36.18 6.16
N SER A 922 -11.74 -37.16 5.28
CA SER A 922 -11.28 -37.10 3.88
C SER A 922 -12.03 -35.94 3.20
N LEU A 923 -11.29 -34.90 2.82
CA LEU A 923 -11.83 -33.75 2.09
C LEU A 923 -11.07 -33.63 0.78
N PRO A 924 -11.75 -33.22 -0.31
CA PRO A 924 -11.09 -33.01 -1.59
C PRO A 924 -9.84 -32.15 -1.44
N LEU A 925 -8.77 -32.57 -2.11
CA LEU A 925 -7.55 -31.78 -2.23
C LEU A 925 -7.89 -30.41 -2.81
N ARG A 926 -7.24 -29.36 -2.30
CA ARG A 926 -7.47 -28.00 -2.78
C ARG A 926 -6.34 -27.49 -3.66
N GLY A 927 -5.11 -27.84 -3.35
CA GLY A 927 -3.91 -27.48 -4.10
C GLY A 927 -2.73 -28.28 -3.59
N PRO A 928 -2.62 -29.58 -3.93
CA PRO A 928 -1.48 -30.40 -3.58
C PRO A 928 -0.25 -29.88 -4.33
N HIS A 929 0.71 -29.32 -3.60
CA HIS A 929 1.86 -28.62 -4.18
C HIS A 929 3.13 -29.47 -4.16
N ALA A 930 3.37 -30.20 -3.07
CA ALA A 930 4.54 -31.04 -2.89
C ALA A 930 4.14 -32.35 -2.20
N LEU A 931 4.93 -33.38 -2.39
CA LEU A 931 4.76 -34.66 -1.71
C LEU A 931 6.10 -35.33 -1.41
N THR A 932 6.10 -36.33 -0.53
CA THR A 932 7.26 -37.16 -0.21
C THR A 932 6.80 -38.53 0.30
N THR A 933 7.65 -39.54 0.29
CA THR A 933 7.34 -40.86 0.86
C THR A 933 8.16 -41.12 2.12
N ASP A 934 7.56 -41.79 3.10
CA ASP A 934 8.32 -42.31 4.25
C ASP A 934 8.79 -43.75 4.02
N SER A 935 9.63 -44.25 4.90
CA SER A 935 10.23 -45.59 4.80
C SER A 935 9.24 -46.75 4.94
N ARG A 936 7.95 -46.48 5.17
CA ARG A 936 6.86 -47.47 5.17
C ARG A 936 6.02 -47.40 3.90
N GLY A 937 6.42 -46.59 2.93
CA GLY A 937 5.69 -46.38 1.68
C GLY A 937 4.47 -45.47 1.82
N ARG A 938 4.29 -44.74 2.93
CA ARG A 938 3.20 -43.77 3.04
C ARG A 938 3.56 -42.50 2.29
N VAL A 939 2.58 -41.92 1.60
CA VAL A 939 2.73 -40.69 0.82
C VAL A 939 2.24 -39.50 1.64
N TRP A 940 3.13 -38.57 1.95
CA TRP A 940 2.82 -37.33 2.65
C TRP A 940 2.68 -36.20 1.63
N VAL A 941 1.57 -35.47 1.67
CA VAL A 941 1.20 -34.45 0.68
C VAL A 941 0.95 -33.12 1.37
N ALA A 942 1.59 -32.06 0.90
CA ALA A 942 1.30 -30.69 1.29
C ALA A 942 0.14 -30.15 0.44
N ASP A 943 -1.06 -30.08 1.02
CA ASP A 943 -2.25 -29.50 0.39
C ASP A 943 -2.31 -28.00 0.72
N SER A 944 -1.49 -27.22 0.00
CA SER A 944 -1.14 -25.83 0.30
C SER A 944 -2.36 -24.92 0.40
N ASP A 945 -3.28 -25.02 -0.55
CA ASP A 945 -4.52 -24.24 -0.58
C ASP A 945 -5.50 -24.60 0.54
N ALA A 946 -5.30 -25.76 1.19
CA ALA A 946 -6.05 -26.18 2.36
C ALA A 946 -5.29 -25.99 3.68
N ASN A 947 -4.05 -25.48 3.63
CA ASN A 947 -3.18 -25.26 4.80
C ASN A 947 -3.04 -26.51 5.69
N ARG A 948 -2.88 -27.68 5.07
CA ARG A 948 -2.82 -28.96 5.77
C ARG A 948 -1.84 -29.92 5.11
N ILE A 949 -1.44 -30.93 5.87
CA ILE A 949 -0.70 -32.10 5.40
C ILE A 949 -1.64 -33.30 5.39
N VAL A 950 -1.61 -34.08 4.32
CA VAL A 950 -2.38 -35.30 4.12
C VAL A 950 -1.43 -36.49 4.03
N CYS A 951 -1.77 -37.60 4.66
CA CYS A 951 -1.04 -38.86 4.56
C CYS A 951 -1.90 -39.92 3.88
N LEU A 952 -1.32 -40.59 2.88
CA LEU A 952 -1.93 -41.67 2.11
C LEU A 952 -1.09 -42.94 2.26
N ASP A 953 -1.69 -44.11 2.01
CA ASP A 953 -0.93 -45.36 1.82
C ASP A 953 -0.27 -45.42 0.43
N ALA A 954 0.46 -46.50 0.16
CA ALA A 954 1.19 -46.70 -1.10
C ALA A 954 0.27 -46.84 -2.33
N GLU A 955 -1.01 -47.18 -2.10
CA GLU A 955 -2.06 -47.31 -3.09
C GLU A 955 -2.90 -46.02 -3.23
N GLY A 956 -2.53 -44.97 -2.49
CA GLY A 956 -3.13 -43.64 -2.52
C GLY A 956 -4.42 -43.48 -1.72
N ASN A 957 -4.78 -44.44 -0.87
CA ASN A 957 -5.95 -44.32 0.01
C ASN A 957 -5.64 -43.42 1.20
N PHE A 958 -6.63 -42.65 1.64
CA PHE A 958 -6.48 -41.71 2.75
C PHE A 958 -6.21 -42.44 4.08
N LEU A 959 -5.15 -42.05 4.77
CA LEU A 959 -4.83 -42.54 6.13
C LEU A 959 -5.18 -41.49 7.19
N THR A 960 -4.63 -40.28 7.07
CA THR A 960 -4.83 -39.21 8.06
C THR A 960 -4.53 -37.83 7.49
N LYS A 961 -4.83 -36.78 8.26
CA LYS A 961 -4.44 -35.40 8.00
C LYS A 961 -4.18 -34.65 9.29
N PHE A 962 -3.35 -33.62 9.21
CA PHE A 962 -3.18 -32.62 10.27
C PHE A 962 -2.87 -31.27 9.64
N GLY A 963 -2.89 -30.21 10.44
CA GLY A 963 -2.79 -28.85 9.92
C GLY A 963 -4.13 -28.14 9.75
N LYS A 964 -4.12 -26.84 10.05
CA LYS A 964 -5.18 -25.88 9.79
C LYS A 964 -4.55 -24.54 9.42
N PHE A 965 -5.32 -23.64 8.83
CA PHE A 965 -4.87 -22.26 8.67
C PHE A 965 -4.69 -21.60 10.04
N GLY A 966 -3.49 -21.07 10.32
CA GLY A 966 -3.20 -20.33 11.55
C GLY A 966 -2.73 -18.90 11.34
N GLY A 967 -2.64 -18.41 10.10
CA GLY A 967 -2.04 -17.11 9.80
C GLY A 967 -0.52 -17.05 10.03
N LEU A 968 0.05 -15.85 9.88
CA LEU A 968 1.50 -15.59 9.94
C LEU A 968 2.14 -15.74 11.33
N GLU A 969 1.33 -15.78 12.39
CA GLU A 969 1.81 -15.72 13.79
C GLU A 969 1.50 -16.97 14.64
N ALA A 970 0.75 -17.96 14.13
CA ALA A 970 0.40 -19.15 14.92
C ALA A 970 1.62 -20.02 15.24
N ARG A 971 1.97 -20.13 16.53
CA ARG A 971 3.06 -20.99 17.04
C ARG A 971 2.55 -22.22 17.81
N ASP A 972 1.36 -22.70 17.48
CA ASP A 972 0.73 -23.86 18.14
C ASP A 972 1.32 -25.23 17.72
N GLY A 973 2.31 -25.23 16.82
CA GLY A 973 2.96 -26.45 16.34
C GLY A 973 2.12 -27.30 15.38
N ASN A 974 0.92 -26.85 14.99
CA ASN A 974 0.00 -27.63 14.16
C ASN A 974 -0.81 -26.76 13.16
N SER A 975 -0.44 -25.50 12.98
CA SER A 975 -1.04 -24.60 12.01
C SER A 975 -0.06 -24.19 10.92
N PHE A 976 -0.56 -24.03 9.70
CA PHE A 976 0.22 -23.67 8.51
C PHE A 976 -0.38 -22.43 7.82
N CYS A 977 0.47 -21.75 7.04
CA CYS A 977 0.10 -20.76 6.05
C CYS A 977 0.84 -21.11 4.75
N ARG A 978 0.13 -21.82 3.88
CA ARG A 978 0.59 -22.30 2.57
C ARG A 978 1.86 -23.15 2.68
N PRO A 979 1.77 -24.39 3.18
CA PRO A 979 2.90 -25.32 3.19
C PRO A 979 3.32 -25.65 1.75
N GLU A 980 4.53 -25.31 1.32
CA GLU A 980 4.96 -25.41 -0.10
C GLU A 980 5.95 -26.55 -0.35
N GLY A 981 6.76 -26.92 0.63
CA GLY A 981 7.76 -27.98 0.54
C GLY A 981 7.59 -29.01 1.65
N ILE A 982 7.88 -30.27 1.35
CA ILE A 982 7.79 -31.37 2.31
C ILE A 982 8.88 -32.40 2.04
N ALA A 983 9.52 -32.93 3.09
CA ALA A 983 10.56 -33.93 2.96
C ALA A 983 10.60 -34.85 4.18
N THR A 984 10.81 -36.14 3.97
CA THR A 984 11.13 -37.11 5.02
C THR A 984 12.65 -37.30 5.11
N VAL A 985 13.19 -37.33 6.33
CA VAL A 985 14.63 -37.49 6.57
C VAL A 985 14.84 -38.39 7.77
N LYS A 986 15.76 -39.37 7.65
CA LYS A 986 16.23 -40.16 8.79
C LYS A 986 17.41 -39.47 9.45
N ASP A 987 17.36 -39.31 10.77
CA ASP A 987 18.51 -38.84 11.52
C ASP A 987 19.56 -39.95 11.72
N ALA A 988 20.70 -39.61 12.33
CA ALA A 988 21.78 -40.55 12.58
C ALA A 988 21.39 -41.73 13.50
N THR A 989 20.27 -41.63 14.22
CA THR A 989 19.73 -42.70 15.06
C THR A 989 18.78 -43.63 14.30
N GLY A 990 18.47 -43.30 13.04
CA GLY A 990 17.51 -44.01 12.20
C GLY A 990 16.06 -43.57 12.43
N GLN A 991 15.80 -42.58 13.28
CA GLN A 991 14.46 -42.01 13.47
C GLN A 991 14.10 -41.16 12.25
N GLU A 992 12.92 -41.42 11.71
CA GLU A 992 12.38 -40.69 10.56
C GLU A 992 11.60 -39.44 11.00
N TRP A 993 11.87 -38.34 10.32
CA TRP A 993 11.32 -37.02 10.58
C TRP A 993 10.67 -36.46 9.32
N LEU A 994 9.51 -35.83 9.47
CA LEU A 994 8.83 -35.09 8.41
C LEU A 994 9.12 -33.60 8.59
N TYR A 995 9.72 -32.98 7.59
CA TYR A 995 9.97 -31.55 7.51
C TYR A 995 8.98 -30.90 6.55
N VAL A 996 8.38 -29.78 6.96
CA VAL A 996 7.47 -29.00 6.13
C VAL A 996 7.96 -27.55 6.08
N ALA A 997 8.10 -27.03 4.86
CA ALA A 997 8.33 -25.61 4.63
C ALA A 997 6.98 -24.88 4.61
N ASP A 998 6.70 -24.17 5.69
CA ASP A 998 5.50 -23.38 5.88
C ASP A 998 5.70 -22.01 5.20
N GLY A 999 5.42 -21.96 3.90
CA GLY A 999 6.02 -21.02 2.96
C GLY A 999 5.73 -19.55 3.25
N LEU A 1000 4.48 -19.21 3.63
CA LEU A 1000 4.15 -17.83 3.98
C LEU A 1000 4.57 -17.48 5.41
N ASN A 1001 4.60 -18.47 6.31
CA ASN A 1001 5.12 -18.29 7.68
C ASN A 1001 6.65 -18.26 7.73
N GLN A 1002 7.33 -18.54 6.62
CA GLN A 1002 8.79 -18.51 6.45
C GLN A 1002 9.52 -19.30 7.54
N ARG A 1003 9.04 -20.52 7.80
CA ARG A 1003 9.61 -21.41 8.80
C ARG A 1003 9.64 -22.84 8.29
N ILE A 1004 10.56 -23.62 8.84
CA ILE A 1004 10.59 -25.07 8.70
C ILE A 1004 10.07 -25.68 9.99
N MET A 1005 9.07 -26.53 9.86
CA MET A 1005 8.53 -27.30 10.98
C MET A 1005 8.89 -28.77 10.82
N LYS A 1006 9.07 -29.49 11.94
CA LYS A 1006 9.42 -30.91 11.93
C LYS A 1006 8.53 -31.74 12.85
N TRP A 1007 8.16 -32.95 12.40
CA TRP A 1007 7.40 -33.92 13.17
C TRP A 1007 8.09 -35.27 13.18
N ARG A 1008 7.96 -35.98 14.30
CA ARG A 1008 8.40 -37.37 14.39
C ARG A 1008 7.42 -38.26 13.64
N VAL A 1009 7.89 -39.02 12.67
CA VAL A 1009 7.06 -40.00 11.94
C VAL A 1009 6.88 -41.22 12.84
N THR A 1010 5.62 -41.57 13.15
CA THR A 1010 5.27 -42.69 14.04
C THR A 1010 4.33 -43.70 13.37
N GLY A 1011 4.13 -44.84 14.08
CA GLY A 1011 3.13 -45.90 13.86
C GLY A 1011 1.95 -45.51 12.99
#